data_AF-A0A9Q0U9L3-F1
#
_entry.id   AF-A0A9Q0U9L3-F1
#
_cell.length_a   1.000
_cell.length_b   1.000
_cell.length_c   1.000
_cell.angle_alpha   90.00
_cell.angle_beta   90.00
_cell.angle_gamma   90.00
#
_symmetry.space_group_name_H-M   'P 1'
#
loop_
_entity.id
_entity.type
_entity.pdbx_description
1 polymer ?
#
loop_
_entity_poly.entity_id
_entity_poly.type
_entity_poly.pdbx_seq_one_letter_code
_entity_poly.pdbx_strand_id
1 'polypeptide(L)'
;MGTVDDKWGDECSVIGDKGEIDYIDYQNDKSVCGYDPSEEGPIIISAPFPFVEGKPRSVFVGETAIDSITITNTTSEAVDLWTKIYASTPEDSFKLSLMKPPSTNDVKCQAGFIDFSVMEDRMLQPGEALTIWLSCKPMELGLYTTVVHFDAGNDRIERVAFLLADDNISQSLASKNPYSRSQRKKKFSTDTFVAGSRPARAMGRPYKNRLPRYDIPQDIRALIERKQIPDVIAGGLTINNYASYFKTLLIMEEIQLEEDMGRHDMECVTMRRRGGYLSLVVPGLAERRPSLLQGDDIFVKLADADDTTTPYQGYIYRVEADEVYLKFNNEFHSCHNDGHRYNVHFKYNRVNMRRLYQAVDASKDLEMEMLFPSESYGSRLIETSTLVPISCSLNEEQICSVEMILGCKGGPPYVIYGPPGTGKTMTIIEAILQLYQNRKHARARILVCAPSNSAADHLLEKLLSEKAVHIQEKEIFRLNATSRPFEDIKPDLIRFCLFDEHIFSCPPLGALTRYRIIISTYTSASLLNAEGVQRGQFSHIFLDEAGQASEPESMISISNFCNRDTVVVLAGDPMQLGPVIFSRDAESYGLGKSYLERLFEYESYSSGDENYVTKLVRNYRCHPEILHLPSTLFYEGELIACKESNDESTSLMTLTNLLPGKNFPVLFFGIQGCDEREGNNPSWFNRIEASKVVEIIKKLTTRGNLSDSDIGVITPYRQQVLKLKKTLENMDMPDIKVGSVEQFQGQEKKVIIVSTVRSTIKHNDFDRVHCLGFLSNPRRFNVAITRAISLLIVTGNPHIISKDEYWNKLLWHCVDHDSYQGCALPEKSLEPVDNYPAYEDRINYDGEQPSSSGEAGWDHPGSSQAEIPEPVTDEAEWSDGWR
;
A
#
# COMPACT_ATOMS: atom_id res chain seq x y z
N MET A 1 -15.87 12.77 -59.72
CA MET A 1 -15.63 14.22 -59.68
C MET A 1 -16.73 14.85 -58.86
N GLY A 2 -16.38 15.58 -57.80
CA GLY A 2 -17.28 16.45 -57.03
C GLY A 2 -18.14 15.75 -55.98
N THR A 3 -17.69 15.76 -54.72
CA THR A 3 -18.48 15.47 -53.52
C THR A 3 -19.35 16.67 -53.19
N VAL A 4 -20.66 16.44 -53.13
CA VAL A 4 -21.67 17.27 -52.49
C VAL A 4 -22.18 16.40 -51.35
N ASP A 5 -22.18 16.90 -50.12
CA ASP A 5 -23.15 16.45 -49.13
C ASP A 5 -23.60 17.62 -48.25
N ASP A 6 -24.93 17.77 -48.30
CA ASP A 6 -25.86 18.58 -47.52
C ASP A 6 -25.86 18.10 -46.04
N LYS A 7 -25.75 18.95 -45.00
CA LYS A 7 -26.71 19.91 -44.40
C LYS A 7 -27.35 19.40 -43.08
N TRP A 8 -27.39 20.32 -42.11
CA TRP A 8 -28.24 20.46 -40.88
C TRP A 8 -27.62 19.91 -39.59
N GLY A 9 -27.55 20.65 -38.48
CA GLY A 9 -28.20 21.90 -38.11
C GLY A 9 -27.51 22.56 -36.89
N ASP A 10 -28.05 23.71 -36.53
CA ASP A 10 -27.57 24.66 -35.52
C ASP A 10 -27.14 24.05 -34.18
N GLU A 11 -25.93 24.37 -33.73
CA GLU A 11 -25.61 24.50 -32.31
C GLU A 11 -25.11 25.92 -32.07
N CYS A 12 -25.94 26.70 -31.36
CA CYS A 12 -25.57 27.99 -30.82
C CYS A 12 -24.58 27.74 -29.67
N SER A 13 -23.34 28.20 -29.81
CA SER A 13 -22.43 28.35 -28.68
C SER A 13 -22.98 29.46 -27.76
N VAL A 14 -23.54 29.06 -26.63
CA VAL A 14 -23.88 29.96 -25.52
C VAL A 14 -22.58 30.30 -24.80
N ILE A 15 -22.29 31.60 -24.69
CA ILE A 15 -21.20 32.15 -23.90
C ILE A 15 -21.39 31.73 -22.44
N GLY A 16 -20.51 30.84 -21.95
CA GLY A 16 -20.41 30.51 -20.53
C GLY A 16 -19.62 31.58 -19.78
N ASP A 17 -20.20 32.11 -18.70
CA ASP A 17 -19.56 33.05 -17.78
C ASP A 17 -18.50 32.33 -16.92
N LYS A 18 -17.27 32.91 -16.87
CA LYS A 18 -16.07 32.50 -16.10
C LYS A 18 -15.29 31.29 -16.66
N GLY A 19 -14.09 31.53 -17.19
CA GLY A 19 -13.11 30.49 -17.47
C GLY A 19 -12.31 30.15 -16.22
N GLU A 20 -12.37 28.90 -15.78
CA GLU A 20 -11.58 28.36 -14.68
C GLU A 20 -10.18 27.92 -15.16
N ILE A 21 -9.17 28.00 -14.29
CA ILE A 21 -7.83 27.45 -14.59
C ILE A 21 -7.82 25.98 -14.20
N ASP A 22 -8.15 25.09 -15.13
CA ASP A 22 -8.22 23.64 -14.87
C ASP A 22 -6.88 23.04 -14.41
N TYR A 23 -5.77 23.43 -15.05
CA TYR A 23 -4.46 22.83 -14.81
C TYR A 23 -3.29 23.71 -15.31
N ILE A 24 -2.20 23.77 -14.54
CA ILE A 24 -0.94 24.44 -14.93
C ILE A 24 0.18 23.39 -15.02
N ASP A 25 0.74 23.16 -16.22
CA ASP A 25 1.92 22.31 -16.41
C ASP A 25 3.21 23.04 -16.00
N TYR A 26 3.66 22.79 -14.78
CA TYR A 26 4.80 23.45 -14.13
C TYR A 26 6.18 23.16 -14.77
N GLN A 27 6.31 22.17 -15.67
CA GLN A 27 7.61 21.77 -16.23
C GLN A 27 7.86 22.26 -17.66
N ASN A 28 6.81 22.69 -18.37
CA ASN A 28 6.91 23.07 -19.79
C ASN A 28 6.52 24.53 -20.09
N ASP A 29 6.23 25.35 -19.07
CA ASP A 29 5.79 26.76 -19.21
C ASP A 29 4.60 26.95 -20.19
N LYS A 30 3.87 25.89 -20.51
CA LYS A 30 2.69 25.91 -21.38
C LYS A 30 1.46 25.68 -20.51
N SER A 31 0.75 26.76 -20.22
CA SER A 31 -0.63 26.69 -19.75
C SER A 31 -1.44 25.88 -20.75
N VAL A 32 -2.10 24.80 -20.31
CA VAL A 32 -3.14 24.13 -21.09
C VAL A 32 -4.47 24.67 -20.58
N CYS A 33 -4.76 25.93 -20.92
CA CYS A 33 -6.16 26.35 -20.96
C CYS A 33 -6.81 25.61 -22.13
N GLY A 34 -8.07 25.18 -21.99
CA GLY A 34 -8.89 24.62 -23.06
C GLY A 34 -9.19 25.66 -24.14
N TYR A 35 -8.15 26.11 -24.84
CA TYR A 35 -8.20 27.17 -25.82
C TYR A 35 -8.39 26.55 -27.20
N ASP A 36 -9.53 26.86 -27.82
CA ASP A 36 -9.76 26.58 -29.24
C ASP A 36 -8.87 27.51 -30.08
N PRO A 37 -7.86 27.00 -30.82
CA PRO A 37 -6.97 27.81 -31.63
C PRO A 37 -7.66 28.53 -32.80
N SER A 38 -8.95 28.28 -33.02
CA SER A 38 -9.71 28.88 -34.12
C SER A 38 -10.33 30.25 -33.81
N GLU A 39 -10.29 30.72 -32.56
CA GLU A 39 -10.77 32.05 -32.17
C GLU A 39 -9.67 32.89 -31.46
N GLU A 40 -9.16 33.91 -32.18
CA GLU A 40 -8.43 35.12 -31.70
C GLU A 40 -6.94 35.07 -31.23
N GLY A 41 -6.00 35.37 -32.13
CA GLY A 41 -4.74 36.10 -31.81
C GLY A 41 -3.64 35.42 -30.94
N PRO A 42 -2.39 35.93 -30.92
CA PRO A 42 -1.30 35.37 -30.12
C PRO A 42 -1.36 35.86 -28.66
N ILE A 43 -1.88 35.01 -27.76
CA ILE A 43 -1.88 35.27 -26.31
C ILE A 43 -0.45 35.18 -25.74
N ILE A 44 0.02 36.23 -25.04
CA ILE A 44 1.35 36.26 -24.38
C ILE A 44 1.18 35.99 -22.87
N ILE A 45 1.47 34.77 -22.44
CA ILE A 45 1.41 34.35 -21.03
C ILE A 45 2.73 34.72 -20.31
N SER A 46 2.64 35.41 -19.16
CA SER A 46 3.76 35.53 -18.21
C SER A 46 3.26 35.53 -16.76
N ALA A 47 4.10 35.11 -15.81
CA ALA A 47 3.72 34.97 -14.41
C ALA A 47 4.22 36.13 -13.52
N PRO A 48 3.32 36.87 -12.83
CA PRO A 48 3.70 37.92 -11.88
C PRO A 48 4.45 37.36 -10.68
N PHE A 49 4.11 36.17 -10.18
CA PHE A 49 4.83 35.48 -9.12
C PHE A 49 5.64 34.31 -9.73
N PRO A 50 6.88 34.53 -10.20
CA PRO A 50 7.63 33.52 -10.93
C PRO A 50 8.04 32.34 -10.04
N PHE A 51 8.40 31.23 -10.68
CA PHE A 51 9.00 30.10 -9.99
C PHE A 51 10.33 30.49 -9.35
N VAL A 52 10.54 30.06 -8.10
CA VAL A 52 11.83 30.09 -7.42
C VAL A 52 12.32 28.65 -7.34
N GLU A 53 13.45 28.36 -7.98
CA GLU A 53 14.02 26.99 -8.06
C GLU A 53 13.04 25.93 -8.63
N GLY A 54 12.21 26.32 -9.60
CA GLY A 54 11.22 25.44 -10.23
C GLY A 54 9.98 25.15 -9.37
N LYS A 55 9.74 25.92 -8.30
CA LYS A 55 8.54 25.83 -7.45
C LYS A 55 7.82 27.18 -7.33
N PRO A 56 6.48 27.21 -7.18
CA PRO A 56 5.76 28.45 -6.95
C PRO A 56 6.36 29.25 -5.79
N ARG A 57 6.43 30.57 -5.93
CA ARG A 57 6.82 31.44 -4.82
C ARG A 57 5.92 31.18 -3.61
N SER A 58 6.52 30.99 -2.44
CA SER A 58 5.76 30.75 -1.21
C SER A 58 5.65 32.00 -0.33
N VAL A 59 4.56 32.09 0.43
CA VAL A 59 4.29 33.14 1.41
C VAL A 59 3.59 32.54 2.63
N PHE A 60 3.82 33.10 3.81
CA PHE A 60 3.11 32.66 5.00
C PHE A 60 1.63 33.04 4.95
N VAL A 61 0.78 32.13 5.44
CA VAL A 61 -0.64 32.42 5.68
C VAL A 61 -0.79 33.68 6.55
N GLY A 62 -1.59 34.63 6.08
CA GLY A 62 -1.84 35.92 6.73
C GLY A 62 -0.87 37.05 6.33
N GLU A 63 0.23 36.76 5.64
CA GLU A 63 1.11 37.77 5.05
C GLU A 63 0.61 38.22 3.68
N THR A 64 0.92 39.45 3.27
CA THR A 64 0.52 39.97 1.95
C THR A 64 1.68 39.83 0.97
N ALA A 65 1.53 38.96 -0.02
CA ALA A 65 2.43 38.87 -1.16
C ALA A 65 2.10 39.98 -2.16
N ILE A 66 3.13 40.58 -2.75
CA ILE A 66 3.00 41.68 -3.69
C ILE A 66 3.94 41.41 -4.87
N ASP A 67 3.43 41.59 -6.08
CA ASP A 67 4.22 41.68 -7.30
C ASP A 67 3.74 42.80 -8.22
N SER A 68 4.51 43.11 -9.25
CA SER A 68 4.19 44.18 -10.20
C SER A 68 4.23 43.71 -11.64
N ILE A 69 3.21 44.07 -12.41
CA ILE A 69 3.10 43.85 -13.84
C ILE A 69 3.28 45.20 -14.51
N THR A 70 4.27 45.33 -15.40
CA THR A 70 4.50 46.57 -16.15
C THR A 70 4.14 46.35 -17.61
N ILE A 71 3.27 47.22 -18.14
CA ILE A 71 2.81 47.22 -19.53
C ILE A 71 3.31 48.49 -20.17
N THR A 72 4.00 48.36 -21.31
CA THR A 72 4.54 49.48 -22.07
C THR A 72 3.84 49.54 -23.42
N ASN A 73 3.30 50.69 -23.79
CA ASN A 73 2.76 50.89 -25.13
C ASN A 73 3.92 51.03 -26.14
N THR A 74 4.14 49.99 -26.95
CA THR A 74 5.17 49.96 -28.00
C THR A 74 4.64 50.39 -29.37
N THR A 75 3.35 50.73 -29.47
CA THR A 75 2.72 51.17 -30.73
C THR A 75 2.99 52.65 -30.99
N SER A 76 2.71 53.11 -32.21
CA SER A 76 2.84 54.51 -32.60
C SER A 76 1.63 55.38 -32.20
N GLU A 77 0.57 54.78 -31.64
CA GLU A 77 -0.69 55.45 -31.31
C GLU A 77 -1.05 55.25 -29.83
N ALA A 78 -1.97 56.08 -29.31
CA ALA A 78 -2.46 55.91 -27.95
C ALA A 78 -3.42 54.71 -27.88
N VAL A 79 -3.30 53.91 -26.81
CA VAL A 79 -4.08 52.68 -26.65
C VAL A 79 -4.83 52.71 -25.32
N ASP A 80 -6.13 52.41 -25.34
CA ASP A 80 -6.93 52.25 -24.14
C ASP A 80 -6.65 50.89 -23.51
N LEU A 81 -6.29 50.88 -22.23
CA LEU A 81 -5.99 49.70 -21.45
C LEU A 81 -7.07 49.48 -20.38
N TRP A 82 -7.75 48.33 -20.46
CA TRP A 82 -8.64 47.80 -19.44
C TRP A 82 -7.92 46.72 -18.63
N THR A 83 -8.12 46.67 -17.31
CA THR A 83 -7.58 45.58 -16.48
C THR A 83 -8.63 45.01 -15.53
N LYS A 84 -8.76 43.68 -15.50
CA LYS A 84 -9.62 42.97 -14.54
C LYS A 84 -9.01 41.65 -14.09
N ILE A 85 -9.32 41.23 -12.87
CA ILE A 85 -9.14 39.84 -12.45
C ILE A 85 -10.27 39.03 -13.09
N TYR A 86 -9.92 38.13 -14.00
CA TYR A 86 -10.87 37.29 -14.71
C TYR A 86 -11.28 36.07 -13.88
N ALA A 87 -10.29 35.42 -13.26
CA ALA A 87 -10.49 34.27 -12.39
C ALA A 87 -9.53 34.34 -11.19
N SER A 88 -9.97 33.86 -10.03
CA SER A 88 -9.18 33.77 -8.80
C SER A 88 -9.63 32.54 -8.02
N THR A 89 -8.69 31.69 -7.62
CA THR A 89 -8.90 30.54 -6.76
C THR A 89 -7.94 30.59 -5.57
N PRO A 90 -8.44 30.64 -4.33
CA PRO A 90 -9.83 30.91 -3.92
C PRO A 90 -10.40 32.23 -4.46
N GLU A 91 -11.73 32.39 -4.48
CA GLU A 91 -12.37 33.62 -4.96
C GLU A 91 -11.92 34.84 -4.10
N ASP A 92 -11.82 36.01 -4.74
CA ASP A 92 -11.43 37.29 -4.12
C ASP A 92 -10.09 37.31 -3.36
N SER A 93 -9.20 36.33 -3.59
CA SER A 93 -7.91 36.27 -2.89
C SER A 93 -6.86 37.24 -3.44
N PHE A 94 -6.97 37.61 -4.72
CA PHE A 94 -6.09 38.55 -5.39
C PHE A 94 -6.74 39.92 -5.56
N LYS A 95 -5.92 40.97 -5.52
CA LYS A 95 -6.36 42.37 -5.66
C LYS A 95 -5.38 43.16 -6.52
N LEU A 96 -5.91 44.10 -7.31
CA LEU A 96 -5.14 45.00 -8.15
C LEU A 96 -5.05 46.41 -7.53
N SER A 97 -3.89 47.05 -7.69
CA SER A 97 -3.67 48.42 -7.25
C SER A 97 -2.70 49.17 -8.18
N LEU A 98 -2.91 50.47 -8.33
CA LEU A 98 -1.99 51.38 -9.05
C LEU A 98 -0.81 51.85 -8.21
N MET A 99 -0.96 51.79 -6.89
CA MET A 99 0.09 52.14 -5.94
C MET A 99 0.63 50.89 -5.29
N LYS A 100 1.93 50.88 -5.00
CA LYS A 100 2.54 49.77 -4.28
C LYS A 100 1.81 49.59 -2.93
N PRO A 101 1.23 48.41 -2.66
CA PRO A 101 0.55 48.17 -1.39
C PRO A 101 1.53 48.39 -0.22
N PRO A 102 1.10 49.04 0.87
CA PRO A 102 1.98 49.32 2.00
C PRO A 102 2.44 48.01 2.65
N SER A 103 3.75 47.85 2.86
CA SER A 103 4.28 46.76 3.68
C SER A 103 3.82 46.95 5.12
N THR A 104 3.40 45.86 5.78
CA THR A 104 2.85 45.82 7.13
C THR A 104 3.71 46.59 8.15
N ASN A 105 3.30 47.82 8.49
CA ASN A 105 3.46 48.53 9.79
C ASN A 105 3.24 50.06 9.73
N ASP A 106 2.89 50.67 8.59
CA ASP A 106 2.61 52.12 8.53
C ASP A 106 1.11 52.46 8.54
N VAL A 107 0.58 52.74 9.74
CA VAL A 107 -0.82 53.19 9.98
C VAL A 107 -1.15 54.50 9.23
N LYS A 108 -0.13 55.27 8.80
CA LYS A 108 -0.32 56.53 8.07
C LYS A 108 -0.55 56.38 6.56
N CYS A 109 -0.28 55.23 5.96
CA CYS A 109 -0.43 55.01 4.51
C CYS A 109 -1.75 54.31 4.11
N GLN A 110 -2.58 53.89 5.06
CA GLN A 110 -3.85 53.21 4.76
C GLN A 110 -4.99 54.14 4.29
N ALA A 111 -4.87 55.46 4.46
CA ALA A 111 -5.97 56.40 4.21
C ALA A 111 -6.21 56.75 2.71
N GLY A 112 -5.37 56.27 1.79
CA GLY A 112 -5.49 56.53 0.34
C GLY A 112 -5.32 55.30 -0.55
N PHE A 113 -5.29 54.10 0.04
CA PHE A 113 -5.15 52.84 -0.69
C PHE A 113 -6.53 52.34 -1.13
N ILE A 114 -6.77 52.28 -2.44
CA ILE A 114 -8.03 51.79 -3.00
C ILE A 114 -7.73 50.48 -3.72
N ASP A 115 -8.30 49.39 -3.20
CA ASP A 115 -8.27 48.07 -3.80
C ASP A 115 -9.36 47.98 -4.88
N PHE A 116 -9.00 47.49 -6.08
CA PHE A 116 -9.95 47.31 -7.17
C PHE A 116 -9.93 45.86 -7.68
N SER A 117 -11.11 45.29 -7.96
CA SER A 117 -11.26 44.04 -8.73
C SER A 117 -11.28 44.30 -10.25
N VAL A 118 -11.68 45.51 -10.64
CA VAL A 118 -11.71 46.03 -12.00
C VAL A 118 -11.16 47.46 -11.98
N MET A 119 -10.23 47.78 -12.87
CA MET A 119 -9.67 49.13 -13.00
C MET A 119 -10.22 49.79 -14.27
N GLU A 120 -10.75 51.02 -14.13
CA GLU A 120 -11.35 51.81 -15.21
C GLU A 120 -10.31 52.32 -16.25
N ASP A 121 -10.83 52.60 -17.46
CA ASP A 121 -10.12 52.95 -18.70
C ASP A 121 -8.95 53.93 -18.51
N ARG A 122 -7.76 53.53 -18.98
CA ARG A 122 -6.59 54.41 -19.08
C ARG A 122 -5.98 54.38 -20.46
N MET A 123 -5.84 55.56 -21.06
CA MET A 123 -5.17 55.75 -22.34
C MET A 123 -3.65 55.86 -22.14
N LEU A 124 -2.90 54.90 -22.66
CA LEU A 124 -1.43 54.89 -22.64
C LEU A 124 -0.85 55.55 -23.89
N GLN A 125 0.02 56.55 -23.73
CA GLN A 125 0.71 57.18 -24.85
C GLN A 125 1.83 56.29 -25.43
N PRO A 126 2.22 56.47 -26.70
CA PRO A 126 3.38 55.79 -27.28
C PRO A 126 4.64 55.93 -26.42
N GLY A 127 5.24 54.80 -26.02
CA GLY A 127 6.42 54.73 -25.16
C GLY A 127 6.15 54.90 -23.65
N GLU A 128 4.91 55.14 -23.24
CA GLU A 128 4.51 55.21 -21.84
C GLU A 128 4.39 53.80 -21.23
N ALA A 129 4.80 53.66 -19.97
CA ALA A 129 4.71 52.42 -19.21
C ALA A 129 3.84 52.59 -17.97
N LEU A 130 2.93 51.64 -17.74
CA LEU A 130 2.10 51.56 -16.55
C LEU A 130 2.46 50.33 -15.73
N THR A 131 2.74 50.54 -14.45
CA THR A 131 2.96 49.46 -13.49
C THR A 131 1.71 49.26 -12.64
N ILE A 132 1.17 48.05 -12.69
CA ILE A 132 0.02 47.59 -11.89
C ILE A 132 0.54 46.61 -10.85
N TRP A 133 0.13 46.79 -9.61
CA TRP A 133 0.51 45.92 -8.50
C TRP A 133 -0.56 44.86 -8.28
N LEU A 134 -0.12 43.60 -8.27
CA LEU A 134 -0.93 42.46 -7.89
C LEU A 134 -0.58 42.10 -6.44
N SER A 135 -1.60 42.03 -5.59
CA SER A 135 -1.42 41.60 -4.20
C SER A 135 -2.31 40.42 -3.86
N CYS A 136 -1.84 39.56 -2.98
CA CYS A 136 -2.59 38.41 -2.49
C CYS A 136 -2.29 38.22 -1.01
N LYS A 137 -3.34 38.07 -0.19
CA LYS A 137 -3.23 37.78 1.24
C LYS A 137 -3.90 36.45 1.52
N PRO A 138 -3.18 35.32 1.43
CA PRO A 138 -3.77 34.02 1.66
C PRO A 138 -4.22 33.86 3.11
N MET A 139 -5.45 33.35 3.30
CA MET A 139 -6.04 33.09 4.62
C MET A 139 -5.97 31.61 5.02
N GLU A 140 -5.81 30.73 4.03
CA GLU A 140 -5.70 29.29 4.20
C GLU A 140 -4.48 28.73 3.46
N LEU A 141 -4.04 27.54 3.86
CA LEU A 141 -2.97 26.78 3.22
C LEU A 141 -3.39 26.27 1.83
N GLY A 142 -2.50 26.34 0.84
CA GLY A 142 -2.81 25.86 -0.51
C GLY A 142 -2.18 26.69 -1.62
N LEU A 143 -2.36 26.25 -2.85
CA LEU A 143 -2.02 26.99 -4.05
C LEU A 143 -3.15 27.99 -4.36
N TYR A 144 -2.76 29.25 -4.55
CA TYR A 144 -3.62 30.34 -4.96
C TYR A 144 -3.30 30.64 -6.42
N THR A 145 -4.29 30.68 -7.30
CA THR A 145 -4.08 31.04 -8.72
C THR A 145 -5.04 32.12 -9.18
N THR A 146 -4.61 32.94 -10.14
CA THR A 146 -5.46 33.96 -10.75
C THR A 146 -5.09 34.18 -12.21
N VAL A 147 -6.09 34.54 -13.03
CA VAL A 147 -5.88 35.10 -14.37
C VAL A 147 -6.24 36.58 -14.34
N VAL A 148 -5.31 37.42 -14.76
CA VAL A 148 -5.51 38.86 -14.95
C VAL A 148 -5.57 39.15 -16.45
N HIS A 149 -6.67 39.76 -16.90
CA HIS A 149 -6.85 40.20 -18.28
C HIS A 149 -6.45 41.66 -18.41
N PHE A 150 -5.70 41.93 -19.46
CA PHE A 150 -5.38 43.27 -19.92
C PHE A 150 -5.88 43.40 -21.35
N ASP A 151 -6.96 44.15 -21.56
CA ASP A 151 -7.48 44.41 -22.90
C ASP A 151 -6.89 45.75 -23.37
N ALA A 152 -6.13 45.72 -24.47
CA ALA A 152 -5.45 46.87 -25.07
C ALA A 152 -6.00 47.11 -26.48
N GLY A 153 -7.04 47.92 -26.61
CA GLY A 153 -7.80 48.03 -27.86
C GLY A 153 -8.48 46.71 -28.25
N ASN A 154 -8.06 46.09 -29.36
CA ASN A 154 -8.57 44.79 -29.82
C ASN A 154 -7.72 43.60 -29.35
N ASP A 155 -6.57 43.85 -28.72
CA ASP A 155 -5.66 42.80 -28.28
C ASP A 155 -5.90 42.47 -26.80
N ARG A 156 -6.04 41.17 -26.47
CA ARG A 156 -6.13 40.69 -25.08
C ARG A 156 -4.83 40.04 -24.64
N ILE A 157 -4.31 40.48 -23.49
CA ILE A 157 -3.16 39.87 -22.83
C ILE A 157 -3.62 39.19 -21.55
N GLU A 158 -3.33 37.91 -21.43
CA GLU A 158 -3.65 37.11 -20.24
C GLU A 158 -2.40 36.85 -19.41
N ARG A 159 -2.46 37.17 -18.13
CA ARG A 159 -1.39 36.90 -17.16
C ARG A 159 -1.88 35.96 -16.09
N VAL A 160 -1.23 34.81 -15.98
CA VAL A 160 -1.52 33.82 -14.93
C VAL A 160 -0.60 34.08 -13.74
N ALA A 161 -1.14 34.25 -12.54
CA ALA A 161 -0.35 34.33 -11.32
C ALA A 161 -0.62 33.14 -10.41
N PHE A 162 0.41 32.68 -9.71
CA PHE A 162 0.32 31.57 -8.78
C PHE A 162 1.15 31.84 -7.53
N LEU A 163 0.62 31.50 -6.37
CA LEU A 163 1.23 31.75 -5.07
C LEU A 163 0.95 30.58 -4.15
N LEU A 164 1.98 30.02 -3.51
CA LEU A 164 1.80 28.93 -2.56
C LEU A 164 1.73 29.49 -1.14
N ALA A 165 0.58 29.36 -0.49
CA ALA A 165 0.42 29.70 0.91
C ALA A 165 0.94 28.56 1.80
N ASP A 166 1.98 28.86 2.58
CA ASP A 166 2.62 27.92 3.50
C ASP A 166 2.60 28.42 4.96
N ASP A 167 3.05 27.58 5.87
CA ASP A 167 3.14 27.84 7.30
C ASP A 167 4.44 27.28 7.87
N ASN A 168 4.70 27.52 9.15
CA ASN A 168 5.91 27.04 9.81
C ASN A 168 6.07 25.51 9.71
N ILE A 169 4.97 24.75 9.76
CA ILE A 169 5.02 23.28 9.67
C ILE A 169 5.39 22.87 8.24
N SER A 170 4.67 23.35 7.23
CA SER A 170 4.94 22.98 5.82
C SER A 170 6.31 23.46 5.33
N GLN A 171 6.82 24.62 5.79
CA GLN A 171 8.19 25.03 5.51
C GLN A 171 9.22 24.11 6.15
N SER A 172 9.00 23.65 7.39
CA SER A 172 9.90 22.68 8.03
C SER A 172 9.98 21.33 7.31
N LEU A 173 8.94 21.00 6.52
CA LEU A 173 8.82 19.78 5.74
C LEU A 173 9.37 19.87 4.31
N ALA A 174 9.80 21.06 3.86
CA ALA A 174 10.33 21.27 2.53
C ALA A 174 11.55 20.37 2.25
N SER A 175 11.66 19.86 1.02
CA SER A 175 12.83 19.08 0.60
C SER A 175 14.10 19.94 0.68
N LYS A 176 15.12 19.46 1.38
CA LYS A 176 16.44 20.13 1.44
C LYS A 176 17.39 19.68 0.32
N ASN A 177 17.07 18.55 -0.34
CA ASN A 177 17.91 17.92 -1.34
C ASN A 177 17.10 17.60 -2.61
N PRO A 178 17.46 18.15 -3.80
CA PRO A 178 16.76 17.86 -5.04
C PRO A 178 16.83 16.36 -5.39
N TYR A 179 15.76 15.85 -6.02
CA TYR A 179 15.68 14.45 -6.38
C TYR A 179 16.65 14.10 -7.52
N SER A 180 17.42 13.01 -7.37
CA SER A 180 18.26 12.43 -8.42
C SER A 180 18.04 10.93 -8.52
N ARG A 181 17.94 10.41 -9.76
CA ARG A 181 17.76 8.99 -10.01
C ARG A 181 19.10 8.26 -9.82
N SER A 182 19.13 7.22 -9.00
CA SER A 182 20.35 6.42 -8.79
C SER A 182 20.78 5.70 -10.08
N GLN A 183 22.07 5.75 -10.40
CA GLN A 183 22.65 4.94 -11.48
C GLN A 183 22.77 3.46 -11.07
N ARG A 184 22.77 2.55 -12.06
CA ARG A 184 22.96 1.10 -11.87
C ARG A 184 24.37 0.84 -11.33
N LYS A 185 24.47 0.17 -10.18
CA LYS A 185 25.72 -0.20 -9.52
C LYS A 185 26.34 -1.44 -10.17
N LYS A 186 27.67 -1.58 -10.13
CA LYS A 186 28.42 -2.74 -10.61
C LYS A 186 28.15 -3.95 -9.69
N LYS A 187 27.69 -5.05 -10.28
CA LYS A 187 27.55 -6.34 -9.60
C LYS A 187 28.85 -7.14 -9.73
N PHE A 188 29.28 -7.80 -8.65
CA PHE A 188 30.37 -8.77 -8.67
C PHE A 188 29.83 -10.18 -8.40
N SER A 189 30.46 -11.22 -8.95
CA SER A 189 30.03 -12.62 -8.75
C SER A 189 30.21 -13.04 -7.28
N THR A 190 29.25 -13.82 -6.78
CA THR A 190 29.24 -14.40 -5.44
C THR A 190 29.26 -15.94 -5.47
N ASP A 191 29.65 -16.54 -6.59
CA ASP A 191 29.63 -18.01 -6.76
C ASP A 191 30.75 -18.67 -5.96
N THR A 192 31.91 -18.01 -5.87
CA THR A 192 33.04 -18.39 -5.03
C THR A 192 33.24 -17.34 -3.95
N PHE A 193 33.31 -17.74 -2.68
CA PHE A 193 33.42 -16.80 -1.56
C PHE A 193 34.15 -17.42 -0.36
N VAL A 194 34.70 -16.55 0.50
CA VAL A 194 35.23 -16.93 1.81
C VAL A 194 34.09 -16.94 2.83
N ALA A 195 33.78 -18.10 3.40
CA ALA A 195 32.68 -18.28 4.33
C ALA A 195 32.90 -17.56 5.66
N GLY A 196 31.85 -16.88 6.14
CA GLY A 196 31.81 -16.22 7.45
C GLY A 196 31.34 -17.15 8.58
N SER A 197 31.30 -16.61 9.80
CA SER A 197 30.74 -17.31 10.97
C SER A 197 29.29 -16.89 11.21
N ARG A 198 28.40 -17.87 11.36
CA ARG A 198 26.96 -17.64 11.56
C ARG A 198 26.63 -17.44 13.04
N PRO A 199 25.60 -16.65 13.40
CA PRO A 199 25.07 -16.60 14.76
C PRO A 199 24.73 -18.00 15.28
N ALA A 200 25.04 -18.26 16.56
CA ALA A 200 24.66 -19.50 17.22
C ALA A 200 23.12 -19.63 17.19
N ARG A 201 22.64 -20.85 16.93
CA ARG A 201 21.20 -21.14 16.91
C ARG A 201 20.70 -21.34 18.33
N ALA A 202 19.47 -20.89 18.60
CA ALA A 202 18.78 -21.12 19.87
C ALA A 202 18.58 -22.61 20.22
N MET A 203 18.68 -23.53 19.25
CA MET A 203 18.53 -24.97 19.48
C MET A 203 19.59 -25.77 18.73
N GLY A 204 20.41 -26.53 19.44
CA GLY A 204 21.40 -27.47 18.89
C GLY A 204 20.81 -28.77 18.34
N ARG A 205 19.52 -28.82 17.97
CA ARG A 205 18.85 -30.03 17.48
C ARG A 205 18.43 -29.89 16.02
N PRO A 206 18.56 -30.96 15.20
CA PRO A 206 18.09 -30.95 13.82
C PRO A 206 16.57 -31.09 13.74
N TYR A 207 15.96 -30.41 12.76
CA TYR A 207 14.56 -30.64 12.37
C TYR A 207 14.39 -32.04 11.76
N LYS A 208 13.21 -32.66 11.96
CA LYS A 208 12.88 -33.97 11.39
C LYS A 208 12.70 -33.89 9.87
N ASN A 209 11.89 -32.93 9.43
CA ASN A 209 11.66 -32.69 8.01
C ASN A 209 12.55 -31.52 7.57
N ARG A 210 13.58 -31.82 6.77
CA ARG A 210 14.49 -30.82 6.22
C ARG A 210 13.81 -30.09 5.07
N LEU A 211 14.01 -28.77 4.99
CA LEU A 211 13.43 -27.95 3.94
C LEU A 211 14.30 -28.08 2.66
N PRO A 212 13.77 -28.55 1.51
CA PRO A 212 14.55 -28.76 0.29
C PRO A 212 15.12 -27.47 -0.31
N ARG A 213 16.17 -27.60 -1.15
CA ARG A 213 16.85 -26.48 -1.85
C ARG A 213 15.92 -25.65 -2.71
N TYR A 214 15.14 -26.30 -3.58
CA TYR A 214 14.32 -25.62 -4.58
C TYR A 214 15.15 -24.64 -5.42
N ASP A 215 16.23 -25.15 -6.01
CA ASP A 215 17.03 -24.35 -6.94
C ASP A 215 16.21 -24.05 -8.20
N ILE A 216 16.31 -22.81 -8.67
CA ILE A 216 15.55 -22.34 -9.84
C ILE A 216 16.18 -22.96 -11.09
N PRO A 217 15.42 -23.69 -11.93
CA PRO A 217 15.92 -24.22 -13.19
C PRO A 217 16.49 -23.12 -14.10
N GLN A 218 17.67 -23.34 -14.67
CA GLN A 218 18.40 -22.32 -15.45
C GLN A 218 17.65 -21.89 -16.72
N ASP A 219 16.96 -22.82 -17.35
CA ASP A 219 16.08 -22.60 -18.49
C ASP A 219 14.92 -21.67 -18.15
N ILE A 220 14.21 -21.93 -17.03
CA ILE A 220 13.11 -21.08 -16.57
C ILE A 220 13.62 -19.68 -16.18
N ARG A 221 14.73 -19.60 -15.46
CA ARG A 221 15.36 -18.32 -15.11
C ARG A 221 15.69 -17.51 -16.36
N ALA A 222 16.33 -18.14 -17.35
CA ALA A 222 16.70 -17.48 -18.60
C ALA A 222 15.48 -16.98 -19.40
N LEU A 223 14.37 -17.72 -19.39
CA LEU A 223 13.12 -17.28 -20.02
C LEU A 223 12.55 -16.03 -19.33
N ILE A 224 12.45 -16.05 -18.00
CA ILE A 224 11.89 -14.94 -17.21
C ILE A 224 12.77 -13.69 -17.33
N GLU A 225 14.11 -13.83 -17.27
CA GLU A 225 15.04 -12.71 -17.44
C GLU A 225 14.97 -12.09 -18.85
N ARG A 226 14.58 -12.89 -19.86
CA ARG A 226 14.29 -12.41 -21.23
C ARG A 226 12.86 -11.86 -21.40
N LYS A 227 12.09 -11.76 -20.31
CA LYS A 227 10.67 -11.34 -20.28
C LYS A 227 9.76 -12.21 -21.15
N GLN A 228 10.06 -13.51 -21.22
CA GLN A 228 9.21 -14.48 -21.90
C GLN A 228 8.32 -15.20 -20.89
N ILE A 229 7.11 -15.54 -21.32
CA ILE A 229 6.13 -16.24 -20.49
C ILE A 229 6.39 -17.74 -20.58
N PRO A 230 6.64 -18.45 -19.47
CA PRO A 230 6.77 -19.90 -19.49
C PRO A 230 5.47 -20.60 -19.92
N ASP A 231 5.56 -21.69 -20.69
CA ASP A 231 4.40 -22.41 -21.25
C ASP A 231 3.36 -22.83 -20.19
N VAL A 232 3.83 -23.22 -19.01
CA VAL A 232 2.95 -23.61 -17.88
C VAL A 232 2.06 -22.46 -17.45
N ILE A 233 2.55 -21.22 -17.51
CA ILE A 233 1.77 -20.02 -17.17
C ILE A 233 0.82 -19.66 -18.31
N ALA A 234 1.30 -19.74 -19.56
CA ALA A 234 0.48 -19.48 -20.74
C ALA A 234 -0.74 -20.41 -20.86
N GLY A 235 -0.63 -21.65 -20.38
CA GLY A 235 -1.74 -22.62 -20.36
C GLY A 235 -2.79 -22.40 -19.25
N GLY A 236 -2.59 -21.43 -18.34
CA GLY A 236 -3.50 -21.18 -17.22
C GLY A 236 -3.44 -22.24 -16.11
N LEU A 237 -4.14 -21.99 -15.00
CA LEU A 237 -4.21 -22.92 -13.88
C LEU A 237 -5.21 -24.05 -14.18
N THR A 238 -4.76 -25.29 -14.01
CA THR A 238 -5.54 -26.52 -14.18
C THR A 238 -5.25 -27.49 -13.05
N ILE A 239 -6.09 -28.52 -12.93
CA ILE A 239 -5.96 -29.57 -11.94
C ILE A 239 -4.64 -30.35 -12.05
N ASN A 240 -4.15 -30.53 -13.28
CA ASN A 240 -2.97 -31.34 -13.56
C ASN A 240 -1.67 -30.54 -13.41
N ASN A 241 -1.72 -29.22 -13.51
CA ASN A 241 -0.54 -28.36 -13.47
C ASN A 241 -0.44 -27.50 -12.21
N TYR A 242 -1.34 -27.63 -11.22
CA TYR A 242 -1.38 -26.82 -10.00
C TYR A 242 0.00 -26.57 -9.38
N ALA A 243 0.72 -27.66 -9.08
CA ALA A 243 2.02 -27.55 -8.42
C ALA A 243 3.07 -26.88 -9.30
N SER A 244 3.11 -27.19 -10.60
CA SER A 244 4.03 -26.55 -11.54
C SER A 244 3.69 -25.08 -11.80
N TYR A 245 2.41 -24.74 -11.86
CA TYR A 245 1.91 -23.39 -12.12
C TYR A 245 2.32 -22.43 -11.00
N PHE A 246 1.95 -22.75 -9.76
CA PHE A 246 2.32 -21.92 -8.62
C PHE A 246 3.83 -21.92 -8.35
N LYS A 247 4.55 -23.01 -8.63
CA LYS A 247 6.02 -23.00 -8.57
C LYS A 247 6.62 -21.99 -9.55
N THR A 248 6.14 -21.96 -10.80
CA THR A 248 6.65 -21.01 -11.78
C THR A 248 6.33 -19.57 -11.40
N LEU A 249 5.14 -19.29 -10.87
CA LEU A 249 4.80 -17.96 -10.34
C LEU A 249 5.69 -17.55 -9.16
N LEU A 250 5.98 -18.48 -8.23
CA LEU A 250 6.91 -18.24 -7.13
C LEU A 250 8.34 -17.99 -7.63
N ILE A 251 8.77 -18.63 -8.72
CA ILE A 251 10.08 -18.35 -9.36
C ILE A 251 10.11 -16.91 -9.90
N MET A 252 9.04 -16.49 -10.58
CA MET A 252 8.93 -15.11 -11.11
C MET A 252 8.99 -14.08 -9.98
N GLU A 253 8.31 -14.35 -8.86
CA GLU A 253 8.34 -13.50 -7.67
C GLU A 253 9.71 -13.50 -6.99
N GLU A 254 10.35 -14.66 -6.85
CA GLU A 254 11.66 -14.81 -6.25
C GLU A 254 12.75 -14.06 -7.04
N ILE A 255 12.73 -14.13 -8.37
CA ILE A 255 13.65 -13.36 -9.24
C ILE A 255 13.43 -11.86 -9.05
N GLN A 256 12.18 -11.39 -8.99
CA GLN A 256 11.89 -9.97 -8.74
C GLN A 256 12.41 -9.50 -7.37
N LEU A 257 12.26 -10.32 -6.33
CA LEU A 257 12.78 -10.02 -4.99
C LEU A 257 14.31 -10.02 -4.93
N GLU A 258 14.98 -10.92 -5.67
CA GLU A 258 16.43 -10.89 -5.86
C GLU A 258 16.88 -9.58 -6.53
N GLU A 259 16.17 -9.14 -7.58
CA GLU A 259 16.44 -7.87 -8.24
C GLU A 259 16.23 -6.66 -7.32
N ASP A 260 15.13 -6.65 -6.56
CA ASP A 260 14.79 -5.57 -5.64
C ASP A 260 15.79 -5.47 -4.49
N MET A 261 16.24 -6.61 -3.94
CA MET A 261 17.31 -6.64 -2.96
C MET A 261 18.61 -6.06 -3.54
N GLY A 262 18.97 -6.43 -4.77
CA GLY A 262 20.15 -5.90 -5.46
C GLY A 262 20.11 -4.39 -5.75
N ARG A 263 18.95 -3.73 -5.73
CA ARG A 263 18.86 -2.26 -5.86
C ARG A 263 19.44 -1.54 -4.63
N HIS A 264 19.56 -2.25 -3.51
CA HIS A 264 20.11 -1.72 -2.27
C HIS A 264 21.62 -1.92 -2.13
N ASP A 265 22.28 -2.65 -3.04
CA ASP A 265 23.74 -2.85 -3.07
C ASP A 265 24.50 -1.53 -2.87
N MET A 266 25.67 -1.55 -2.25
CA MET A 266 26.43 -0.34 -1.91
C MET A 266 27.85 -0.41 -2.48
N GLU A 267 28.40 0.74 -2.84
CA GLU A 267 29.75 0.84 -3.41
C GLU A 267 30.60 1.81 -2.61
N CYS A 268 31.89 1.52 -2.48
CA CYS A 268 32.86 2.39 -1.83
C CYS A 268 32.50 2.81 -0.39
N VAL A 269 31.87 1.93 0.38
CA VAL A 269 31.41 2.20 1.75
C VAL A 269 32.39 1.72 2.79
N THR A 270 32.45 2.40 3.93
CA THR A 270 33.29 2.01 5.06
C THR A 270 32.49 1.24 6.10
N MET A 271 33.18 0.40 6.86
CA MET A 271 32.65 -0.25 8.06
C MET A 271 33.42 0.25 9.28
N ARG A 272 32.78 0.25 10.45
CA ARG A 272 33.44 0.67 11.71
C ARG A 272 33.51 -0.48 12.69
N ARG A 273 34.66 -0.65 13.34
CA ARG A 273 34.80 -1.66 14.39
C ARG A 273 33.99 -1.31 15.64
N ARG A 274 33.10 -2.22 16.06
CA ARG A 274 32.28 -2.10 17.28
C ARG A 274 32.41 -3.36 18.13
N GLY A 275 33.41 -3.37 19.01
CA GLY A 275 33.74 -4.56 19.80
C GLY A 275 34.15 -5.73 18.89
N GLY A 276 33.47 -6.87 19.01
CA GLY A 276 33.69 -8.06 18.17
C GLY A 276 32.93 -8.07 16.83
N TYR A 277 32.37 -6.94 16.40
CA TYR A 277 31.56 -6.80 15.19
C TYR A 277 32.08 -5.68 14.30
N LEU A 278 31.74 -5.74 13.01
CA LEU A 278 31.86 -4.63 12.07
C LEU A 278 30.48 -4.04 11.83
N SER A 279 30.33 -2.73 12.04
CA SER A 279 29.09 -2.00 11.79
C SER A 279 29.09 -1.40 10.39
N LEU A 280 27.97 -1.56 9.68
CA LEU A 280 27.73 -0.96 8.37
C LEU A 280 26.44 -0.13 8.44
N VAL A 281 26.54 1.15 8.07
CA VAL A 281 25.36 2.03 7.93
C VAL A 281 24.68 1.69 6.61
N VAL A 282 23.40 1.30 6.67
CA VAL A 282 22.58 0.94 5.51
C VAL A 282 21.42 1.94 5.41
N PRO A 283 21.46 2.89 4.47
CA PRO A 283 20.39 3.87 4.29
C PRO A 283 19.03 3.19 4.03
N GLY A 284 18.01 3.56 4.81
CA GLY A 284 16.66 3.00 4.69
C GLY A 284 16.41 1.72 5.50
N LEU A 285 17.40 1.22 6.25
CA LEU A 285 17.27 0.01 7.07
C LEU A 285 16.17 0.10 8.13
N ALA A 286 16.04 1.24 8.82
CA ALA A 286 14.98 1.50 9.80
C ALA A 286 13.58 1.35 9.19
N GLU A 287 13.48 1.49 7.87
CA GLU A 287 12.27 1.41 7.08
C GLU A 287 12.07 0.00 6.48
N ARG A 288 12.92 -0.97 6.88
CA ARG A 288 13.05 -2.32 6.31
C ARG A 288 13.34 -2.31 4.81
N ARG A 289 14.23 -1.40 4.36
CA ARG A 289 14.66 -1.27 2.95
C ARG A 289 16.18 -1.07 2.83
N PRO A 290 16.98 -2.13 2.63
CA PRO A 290 16.55 -3.52 2.43
C PRO A 290 15.96 -4.13 3.72
N SER A 291 15.05 -5.10 3.55
CA SER A 291 14.49 -5.84 4.69
C SER A 291 15.51 -6.89 5.13
N LEU A 292 16.37 -6.52 6.06
CA LEU A 292 17.41 -7.38 6.61
C LEU A 292 17.02 -7.90 7.99
N LEU A 293 17.26 -9.17 8.23
CA LEU A 293 17.01 -9.87 9.48
C LEU A 293 18.31 -10.42 10.05
N GLN A 294 18.28 -10.72 11.35
CA GLN A 294 19.35 -11.45 11.99
C GLN A 294 19.56 -12.81 11.30
N GLY A 295 20.81 -13.11 10.96
CA GLY A 295 21.21 -14.34 10.30
C GLY A 295 21.22 -14.27 8.77
N ASP A 296 20.80 -13.15 8.16
CA ASP A 296 20.95 -12.93 6.72
C ASP A 296 22.43 -12.77 6.35
N ASP A 297 22.78 -13.17 5.13
CA ASP A 297 24.12 -13.07 4.58
C ASP A 297 24.30 -11.87 3.65
N ILE A 298 25.46 -11.22 3.79
CA ILE A 298 25.90 -10.09 2.98
C ILE A 298 27.26 -10.43 2.39
N PHE A 299 27.47 -10.11 1.12
CA PHE A 299 28.79 -10.28 0.48
C PHE A 299 29.52 -8.95 0.42
N VAL A 300 30.80 -8.98 0.75
CA VAL A 300 31.64 -7.79 0.79
C VAL A 300 32.95 -8.05 0.04
N LYS A 301 33.35 -7.07 -0.76
CA LYS A 301 34.61 -7.04 -1.49
C LYS A 301 35.30 -5.69 -1.30
N LEU A 302 36.63 -5.66 -1.21
CA LEU A 302 37.39 -4.41 -1.19
C LEU A 302 37.12 -3.60 -2.47
N ALA A 303 36.88 -2.29 -2.34
CA ALA A 303 36.48 -1.44 -3.46
C ALA A 303 37.56 -1.34 -4.55
N ASP A 304 38.84 -1.38 -4.14
CA ASP A 304 40.00 -1.30 -5.04
C ASP A 304 40.49 -2.67 -5.52
N ALA A 305 39.79 -3.75 -5.17
CA ALA A 305 40.20 -5.10 -5.51
C ALA A 305 39.75 -5.50 -6.92
N ASP A 306 40.64 -6.16 -7.66
CA ASP A 306 40.37 -6.68 -9.01
C ASP A 306 39.16 -7.62 -9.02
N ASP A 307 38.48 -7.72 -10.16
CA ASP A 307 37.31 -8.59 -10.35
C ASP A 307 37.57 -10.06 -10.00
N THR A 308 38.83 -10.51 -10.04
CA THR A 308 39.28 -11.86 -9.65
C THR A 308 39.36 -12.10 -8.14
N THR A 309 39.31 -11.05 -7.32
CA THR A 309 39.41 -11.18 -5.86
C THR A 309 38.11 -11.75 -5.29
N THR A 310 38.25 -12.83 -4.53
CA THR A 310 37.14 -13.56 -3.90
C THR A 310 36.41 -12.70 -2.87
N PRO A 311 35.07 -12.57 -2.95
CA PRO A 311 34.28 -11.87 -1.93
C PRO A 311 34.23 -12.63 -0.60
N TYR A 312 34.00 -11.88 0.48
CA TYR A 312 33.81 -12.41 1.83
C TYR A 312 32.32 -12.42 2.18
N GLN A 313 31.85 -13.54 2.72
CA GLN A 313 30.50 -13.64 3.27
C GLN A 313 30.51 -13.17 4.74
N GLY A 314 29.60 -12.26 5.07
CA GLY A 314 29.31 -11.83 6.43
C GLY A 314 27.89 -12.17 6.82
N TYR A 315 27.66 -12.42 8.11
CA TYR A 315 26.33 -12.63 8.66
C TYR A 315 25.91 -11.49 9.57
N ILE A 316 24.63 -11.13 9.50
CA ILE A 316 24.03 -10.14 10.39
C ILE A 316 23.78 -10.77 11.76
N TYR A 317 24.43 -10.23 12.79
CA TYR A 317 24.22 -10.63 14.19
C TYR A 317 23.21 -9.76 14.91
N ARG A 318 23.10 -8.49 14.52
CA ARG A 318 22.17 -7.53 15.09
C ARG A 318 21.80 -6.48 14.04
N VAL A 319 20.53 -6.09 14.03
CA VAL A 319 20.00 -4.98 13.24
C VAL A 319 19.61 -3.90 14.23
N GLU A 320 20.18 -2.71 14.08
CA GLU A 320 19.76 -1.49 14.80
C GLU A 320 19.07 -0.55 13.80
N ALA A 321 18.84 0.71 14.18
CA ALA A 321 18.08 1.67 13.38
C ALA A 321 18.55 1.75 11.92
N ASP A 322 19.73 2.33 11.67
CA ASP A 322 20.34 2.45 10.35
C ASP A 322 21.65 1.67 10.22
N GLU A 323 22.02 0.90 11.24
CA GLU A 323 23.26 0.12 11.27
C GLU A 323 23.00 -1.39 11.40
N VAL A 324 23.77 -2.20 10.63
CA VAL A 324 23.85 -3.65 10.81
C VAL A 324 25.19 -4.05 11.41
N TYR A 325 25.16 -5.00 12.34
CA TYR A 325 26.35 -5.57 12.98
C TYR A 325 26.68 -6.91 12.34
N LEU A 326 27.87 -6.96 11.73
CA LEU A 326 28.32 -8.06 10.90
C LEU A 326 29.48 -8.81 11.54
N LYS A 327 29.51 -10.13 11.31
CA LYS A 327 30.74 -10.91 11.44
C LYS A 327 31.07 -11.64 10.15
N PHE A 328 32.34 -11.53 9.77
CA PHE A 328 32.97 -12.23 8.66
C PHE A 328 33.90 -13.32 9.18
N ASN A 329 34.67 -13.91 8.28
CA ASN A 329 35.81 -14.74 8.63
C ASN A 329 36.82 -13.95 9.50
N ASN A 330 37.54 -14.65 10.38
CA ASN A 330 38.56 -14.06 11.27
C ASN A 330 39.66 -13.31 10.50
N GLU A 331 40.04 -13.79 9.32
CA GLU A 331 41.05 -13.14 8.47
C GLU A 331 40.56 -11.75 8.03
N PHE A 332 39.32 -11.66 7.54
CA PHE A 332 38.71 -10.39 7.15
C PHE A 332 38.65 -9.40 8.32
N HIS A 333 38.24 -9.87 9.50
CA HIS A 333 38.21 -9.05 10.71
C HIS A 333 39.59 -8.58 11.13
N SER A 334 40.63 -9.37 10.91
CA SER A 334 42.01 -9.02 11.28
C SER A 334 42.61 -8.00 10.31
N CYS A 335 42.28 -8.12 9.02
CA CYS A 335 42.75 -7.22 7.97
C CYS A 335 41.94 -5.92 7.85
N HIS A 336 40.77 -5.82 8.49
CA HIS A 336 39.91 -4.65 8.40
C HIS A 336 40.46 -3.43 9.15
N ASN A 337 40.43 -2.27 8.48
CA ASN A 337 40.67 -0.94 9.02
C ASN A 337 39.44 -0.06 8.70
N ASP A 338 39.05 0.84 9.61
CA ASP A 338 37.91 1.76 9.46
C ASP A 338 38.02 2.66 8.20
N GLY A 339 39.23 2.85 7.67
CA GLY A 339 39.48 3.57 6.42
C GLY A 339 39.26 2.75 5.14
N HIS A 340 39.14 1.43 5.22
CA HIS A 340 38.93 0.58 4.05
C HIS A 340 37.54 0.79 3.45
N ARG A 341 37.50 0.85 2.13
CA ARG A 341 36.27 0.97 1.36
C ARG A 341 35.90 -0.38 0.75
N TYR A 342 34.61 -0.64 0.71
CA TYR A 342 34.07 -1.92 0.30
C TYR A 342 32.88 -1.75 -0.64
N ASN A 343 32.72 -2.70 -1.55
CA ASN A 343 31.50 -2.94 -2.30
C ASN A 343 30.71 -4.03 -1.57
N VAL A 344 29.41 -3.78 -1.37
CA VAL A 344 28.50 -4.60 -0.58
C VAL A 344 27.37 -5.08 -1.47
N HIS A 345 27.16 -6.38 -1.51
CA HIS A 345 26.05 -7.01 -2.20
C HIS A 345 25.13 -7.71 -1.19
N PHE A 346 23.85 -7.35 -1.21
CA PHE A 346 22.85 -7.95 -0.32
C PHE A 346 22.23 -9.17 -0.99
N LYS A 347 22.21 -10.30 -0.29
CA LYS A 347 21.57 -11.51 -0.77
C LYS A 347 20.14 -11.61 -0.26
N TYR A 348 19.22 -11.97 -1.13
CA TYR A 348 17.84 -12.24 -0.74
C TYR A 348 17.73 -13.54 0.07
N ASN A 349 17.03 -13.48 1.22
CA ASN A 349 16.78 -14.65 2.06
C ASN A 349 15.64 -15.51 1.50
N ARG A 350 16.01 -16.65 0.90
CA ARG A 350 15.09 -17.57 0.21
C ARG A 350 14.23 -18.45 1.15
N VAL A 351 14.39 -18.38 2.47
CA VAL A 351 13.74 -19.33 3.41
C VAL A 351 12.22 -19.30 3.29
N ASN A 352 11.60 -18.13 3.21
CA ASN A 352 10.15 -18.01 3.08
C ASN A 352 9.66 -18.55 1.73
N MET A 353 10.32 -18.19 0.62
CA MET A 353 9.99 -18.74 -0.71
C MET A 353 10.06 -20.26 -0.74
N ARG A 354 11.05 -20.83 -0.08
CA ARG A 354 11.24 -22.28 -0.06
C ARG A 354 10.21 -23.02 0.79
N ARG A 355 9.61 -22.35 1.78
CA ARG A 355 8.43 -22.86 2.48
C ARG A 355 7.20 -22.85 1.59
N LEU A 356 7.04 -21.83 0.74
CA LEU A 356 5.97 -21.79 -0.27
C LEU A 356 6.14 -22.90 -1.30
N TYR A 357 7.36 -23.12 -1.83
CA TYR A 357 7.63 -24.26 -2.72
C TYR A 357 7.31 -25.60 -2.06
N GLN A 358 7.67 -25.79 -0.78
CA GLN A 358 7.34 -27.00 -0.03
C GLN A 358 5.82 -27.20 0.10
N ALA A 359 5.08 -26.13 0.41
CA ALA A 359 3.62 -26.18 0.52
C ALA A 359 2.94 -26.52 -0.80
N VAL A 360 3.42 -25.92 -1.90
CA VAL A 360 2.94 -26.20 -3.25
C VAL A 360 3.31 -27.63 -3.67
N ASP A 361 4.48 -28.15 -3.32
CA ASP A 361 4.79 -29.56 -3.58
C ASP A 361 3.92 -30.52 -2.80
N ALA A 362 3.68 -30.22 -1.52
CA ALA A 362 2.82 -31.04 -0.68
C ALA A 362 1.37 -31.06 -1.22
N SER A 363 0.94 -30.06 -1.99
CA SER A 363 -0.41 -30.05 -2.57
C SER A 363 -0.71 -31.24 -3.50
N LYS A 364 0.32 -31.89 -4.06
CA LYS A 364 0.18 -33.08 -4.92
C LYS A 364 -0.52 -34.25 -4.23
N ASP A 365 -0.36 -34.34 -2.91
CA ASP A 365 -0.99 -35.39 -2.10
C ASP A 365 -2.34 -34.93 -1.50
N LEU A 366 -2.79 -33.70 -1.78
CA LEU A 366 -4.05 -33.16 -1.28
C LEU A 366 -5.22 -33.74 -2.07
N GLU A 367 -6.40 -33.82 -1.44
CA GLU A 367 -7.60 -34.23 -2.17
C GLU A 367 -7.99 -33.17 -3.20
N MET A 368 -8.47 -33.67 -4.34
CA MET A 368 -8.83 -32.85 -5.49
C MET A 368 -9.90 -31.81 -5.15
N GLU A 369 -10.90 -32.18 -4.37
CA GLU A 369 -12.02 -31.32 -3.95
C GLU A 369 -11.58 -30.15 -3.07
N MET A 370 -10.42 -30.27 -2.39
CA MET A 370 -9.84 -29.14 -1.68
C MET A 370 -9.31 -28.10 -2.67
N LEU A 371 -8.54 -28.51 -3.68
CA LEU A 371 -7.98 -27.56 -4.64
C LEU A 371 -9.02 -27.06 -5.64
N PHE A 372 -9.89 -27.93 -6.16
CA PHE A 372 -10.85 -27.66 -7.23
C PHE A 372 -12.22 -28.26 -6.87
N PRO A 373 -13.05 -27.56 -6.07
CA PRO A 373 -14.34 -28.07 -5.60
C PRO A 373 -15.42 -28.27 -6.68
N SER A 374 -15.19 -27.82 -7.92
CA SER A 374 -16.16 -27.87 -9.04
C SER A 374 -16.45 -29.26 -9.63
N GLU A 375 -15.71 -30.29 -9.27
CA GLU A 375 -15.84 -31.63 -9.89
C GLU A 375 -16.57 -32.67 -9.01
N SER A 376 -17.07 -32.28 -7.85
CA SER A 376 -17.82 -33.17 -6.96
C SER A 376 -19.28 -33.29 -7.39
N TYR A 377 -19.67 -34.42 -7.98
CA TYR A 377 -21.03 -34.73 -8.47
C TYR A 377 -22.12 -34.88 -7.36
N GLY A 378 -21.95 -34.28 -6.19
CA GLY A 378 -22.90 -34.40 -5.08
C GLY A 378 -22.97 -33.14 -4.23
N SER A 379 -24.19 -32.64 -4.00
CA SER A 379 -24.46 -31.60 -3.01
C SER A 379 -23.90 -32.03 -1.65
N ARG A 380 -22.97 -31.24 -1.09
CA ARG A 380 -22.58 -31.38 0.32
C ARG A 380 -23.81 -31.09 1.17
N LEU A 381 -24.13 -31.98 2.10
CA LEU A 381 -25.18 -31.77 3.09
C LEU A 381 -24.55 -31.80 4.48
N ILE A 382 -24.62 -30.67 5.18
CA ILE A 382 -24.10 -30.54 6.54
C ILE A 382 -25.26 -30.71 7.52
N GLU A 383 -25.19 -31.75 8.35
CA GLU A 383 -26.15 -31.94 9.45
C GLU A 383 -25.73 -31.07 10.64
N THR A 384 -26.49 -30.00 10.87
CA THR A 384 -26.28 -29.11 12.01
C THR A 384 -27.12 -29.51 13.22
N SER A 385 -26.71 -29.02 14.40
CA SER A 385 -27.49 -29.13 15.63
C SER A 385 -27.56 -27.76 16.28
N THR A 386 -28.74 -27.42 16.80
CA THR A 386 -28.99 -26.12 17.44
C THR A 386 -27.94 -25.82 18.50
N LEU A 387 -27.28 -24.69 18.33
CA LEU A 387 -26.23 -24.20 19.22
C LEU A 387 -26.82 -23.28 20.29
N VAL A 388 -26.31 -23.40 21.51
CA VAL A 388 -26.40 -22.30 22.48
C VAL A 388 -25.03 -21.60 22.47
N PRO A 389 -24.97 -20.35 21.97
CA PRO A 389 -23.70 -19.63 21.91
C PRO A 389 -23.17 -19.39 23.33
N ILE A 390 -21.87 -19.59 23.50
CA ILE A 390 -21.12 -19.33 24.74
C ILE A 390 -21.04 -17.82 24.94
N SER A 391 -20.73 -17.10 23.85
CA SER A 391 -20.73 -15.64 23.82
C SER A 391 -22.16 -15.11 23.66
N CYS A 392 -22.65 -14.30 24.60
CA CYS A 392 -24.02 -13.76 24.59
C CYS A 392 -24.32 -12.72 23.49
N SER A 393 -23.39 -12.50 22.56
CA SER A 393 -23.40 -11.36 21.62
C SER A 393 -23.36 -11.76 20.14
N LEU A 394 -23.55 -13.03 19.80
CA LEU A 394 -23.55 -13.48 18.40
C LEU A 394 -24.93 -13.30 17.75
N ASN A 395 -24.91 -12.92 16.48
CA ASN A 395 -26.11 -12.82 15.64
C ASN A 395 -26.43 -14.15 14.93
N GLU A 396 -27.55 -14.17 14.20
CA GLU A 396 -28.06 -15.36 13.51
C GLU A 396 -27.07 -15.90 12.46
N GLU A 397 -26.43 -15.03 11.66
CA GLU A 397 -25.48 -15.44 10.62
C GLU A 397 -24.22 -16.07 11.25
N GLN A 398 -23.74 -15.49 12.34
CA GLN A 398 -22.59 -16.01 13.09
C GLN A 398 -22.92 -17.35 13.76
N ILE A 399 -24.11 -17.49 14.35
CA ILE A 399 -24.57 -18.75 14.95
C ILE A 399 -24.68 -19.84 13.86
N CYS A 400 -25.31 -19.53 12.73
CA CYS A 400 -25.41 -20.43 11.59
C CYS A 400 -24.02 -20.89 11.12
N SER A 401 -23.09 -19.95 10.95
CA SER A 401 -21.71 -20.30 10.58
C SER A 401 -21.05 -21.24 11.59
N VAL A 402 -21.25 -21.05 12.89
CA VAL A 402 -20.69 -21.94 13.93
C VAL A 402 -21.35 -23.31 13.86
N GLU A 403 -22.65 -23.39 13.68
CA GLU A 403 -23.40 -24.64 13.53
C GLU A 403 -22.89 -25.47 12.34
N MET A 404 -22.67 -24.82 11.19
CA MET A 404 -22.13 -25.45 9.99
C MET A 404 -20.71 -25.96 10.20
N ILE A 405 -19.84 -25.19 10.86
CA ILE A 405 -18.46 -25.61 11.18
C ILE A 405 -18.46 -26.85 12.08
N LEU A 406 -19.35 -26.91 13.08
CA LEU A 406 -19.47 -28.07 13.97
C LEU A 406 -20.04 -29.31 13.29
N GLY A 407 -20.88 -29.11 12.27
CA GLY A 407 -21.47 -30.19 11.46
C GLY A 407 -20.54 -30.76 10.38
N CYS A 408 -19.55 -29.98 9.93
CA CYS A 408 -18.59 -30.39 8.90
C CYS A 408 -17.84 -31.68 9.27
N LYS A 409 -17.64 -32.56 8.27
CA LYS A 409 -16.87 -33.82 8.39
C LYS A 409 -15.84 -33.92 7.26
N GLY A 410 -14.93 -32.95 7.20
CA GLY A 410 -13.99 -32.79 6.09
C GLY A 410 -14.66 -32.34 4.78
N GLY A 411 -14.02 -32.63 3.65
CA GLY A 411 -14.44 -32.20 2.32
C GLY A 411 -13.97 -30.78 1.96
N PRO A 412 -14.59 -30.11 0.97
CA PRO A 412 -14.15 -28.80 0.50
C PRO A 412 -14.20 -27.76 1.63
N PRO A 413 -13.37 -26.69 1.56
CA PRO A 413 -13.30 -25.71 2.62
C PRO A 413 -14.64 -25.02 2.88
N TYR A 414 -14.86 -24.63 4.13
CA TYR A 414 -15.99 -23.80 4.52
C TYR A 414 -15.54 -22.34 4.63
N VAL A 415 -16.31 -21.40 4.07
CA VAL A 415 -15.96 -19.98 4.00
C VAL A 415 -16.85 -19.14 4.91
N ILE A 416 -16.23 -18.39 5.82
CA ILE A 416 -16.88 -17.28 6.53
C ILE A 416 -16.57 -16.01 5.72
N TYR A 417 -17.50 -15.63 4.85
CA TYR A 417 -17.40 -14.39 4.10
C TYR A 417 -17.86 -13.24 4.99
N GLY A 418 -16.93 -12.39 5.41
CA GLY A 418 -17.27 -11.25 6.26
C GLY A 418 -16.61 -9.97 5.77
N PRO A 419 -17.39 -8.99 5.33
CA PRO A 419 -16.98 -7.60 5.15
C PRO A 419 -16.31 -7.00 6.42
N PRO A 420 -15.72 -5.79 6.34
CA PRO A 420 -15.12 -5.13 7.51
C PRO A 420 -16.13 -5.03 8.66
N GLY A 421 -15.69 -5.28 9.90
CA GLY A 421 -16.52 -5.02 11.08
C GLY A 421 -17.69 -5.98 11.34
N THR A 422 -17.79 -7.10 10.60
CA THR A 422 -18.91 -8.06 10.73
C THR A 422 -18.68 -9.19 11.75
N GLY A 423 -17.55 -9.17 12.45
CA GLY A 423 -17.26 -10.12 13.53
C GLY A 423 -16.72 -11.48 13.09
N LYS A 424 -16.09 -11.58 11.91
CA LYS A 424 -15.38 -12.80 11.43
C LYS A 424 -14.55 -13.48 12.52
N THR A 425 -13.62 -12.72 13.11
CA THR A 425 -12.75 -13.21 14.18
C THR A 425 -13.57 -13.73 15.36
N MET A 426 -14.61 -13.01 15.83
CA MET A 426 -15.45 -13.50 16.94
C MET A 426 -16.20 -14.79 16.59
N THR A 427 -16.58 -14.97 15.33
CA THR A 427 -17.21 -16.20 14.83
C THR A 427 -16.23 -17.38 14.89
N ILE A 428 -14.98 -17.18 14.47
CA ILE A 428 -13.91 -18.18 14.60
C ILE A 428 -13.66 -18.50 16.08
N ILE A 429 -13.58 -17.48 16.94
CA ILE A 429 -13.36 -17.65 18.38
C ILE A 429 -14.45 -18.52 18.99
N GLU A 430 -15.72 -18.21 18.73
CA GLU A 430 -16.84 -19.03 19.19
C GLU A 430 -16.73 -20.48 18.70
N ALA A 431 -16.48 -20.69 17.40
CA ALA A 431 -16.34 -22.03 16.84
C ALA A 431 -15.23 -22.83 17.55
N ILE A 432 -14.09 -22.20 17.85
CA ILE A 432 -12.99 -22.80 18.59
C ILE A 432 -13.43 -23.18 20.01
N LEU A 433 -14.13 -22.28 20.71
CA LEU A 433 -14.60 -22.53 22.08
C LEU A 433 -15.61 -23.68 22.14
N GLN A 434 -16.54 -23.72 21.18
CA GLN A 434 -17.53 -24.79 21.05
C GLN A 434 -16.85 -26.14 20.78
N LEU A 435 -15.88 -26.19 19.86
CA LEU A 435 -15.08 -27.39 19.60
C LEU A 435 -14.25 -27.83 20.83
N TYR A 436 -13.74 -26.87 21.61
CA TYR A 436 -12.93 -27.15 22.78
C TYR A 436 -13.76 -27.76 23.92
N GLN A 437 -14.95 -27.23 24.18
CA GLN A 437 -15.83 -27.62 25.29
C GLN A 437 -16.71 -28.84 24.98
N ASN A 438 -17.14 -29.01 23.73
CA ASN A 438 -18.09 -30.05 23.35
C ASN A 438 -17.47 -31.46 23.47
N ARG A 439 -18.12 -32.34 24.25
CA ARG A 439 -17.66 -33.73 24.46
C ARG A 439 -17.55 -34.54 23.17
N LYS A 440 -18.39 -34.27 22.16
CA LYS A 440 -18.29 -34.93 20.83
C LYS A 440 -16.94 -34.63 20.17
N HIS A 441 -16.36 -33.47 20.46
CA HIS A 441 -15.10 -32.97 19.93
C HIS A 441 -13.99 -32.97 20.99
N ALA A 442 -14.09 -33.81 22.04
CA ALA A 442 -13.09 -33.85 23.12
C ALA A 442 -11.66 -34.19 22.64
N ARG A 443 -11.52 -34.80 21.45
CA ARG A 443 -10.24 -35.08 20.79
C ARG A 443 -9.86 -34.07 19.70
N ALA A 444 -10.66 -33.02 19.52
CA ALA A 444 -10.37 -32.00 18.53
C ALA A 444 -9.03 -31.33 18.84
N ARG A 445 -8.21 -31.24 17.80
CA ARG A 445 -7.00 -30.44 17.73
C ARG A 445 -7.18 -29.40 16.65
N ILE A 446 -6.84 -28.17 17.00
CA ILE A 446 -7.19 -26.97 16.25
C ILE A 446 -5.90 -26.24 15.91
N LEU A 447 -5.68 -25.99 14.62
CA LEU A 447 -4.67 -25.07 14.12
C LEU A 447 -5.36 -23.79 13.67
N VAL A 448 -4.88 -22.63 14.11
CA VAL A 448 -5.37 -21.32 13.70
C VAL A 448 -4.22 -20.55 13.09
N CYS A 449 -4.36 -20.15 11.83
CA CYS A 449 -3.38 -19.35 11.10
C CYS A 449 -3.94 -17.97 10.76
N ALA A 450 -3.09 -16.94 10.83
CA ALA A 450 -3.38 -15.59 10.40
C ALA A 450 -2.19 -15.01 9.60
N PRO A 451 -2.38 -14.02 8.70
CA PRO A 451 -1.31 -13.52 7.82
C PRO A 451 -0.24 -12.73 8.58
N SER A 452 -0.61 -12.12 9.71
CA SER A 452 0.30 -11.28 10.50
C SER A 452 0.40 -11.73 11.96
N ASN A 453 1.54 -11.42 12.59
CA ASN A 453 1.73 -11.67 14.03
C ASN A 453 0.69 -10.95 14.88
N SER A 454 0.32 -9.71 14.53
CA SER A 454 -0.70 -8.94 15.23
C SER A 454 -2.08 -9.59 15.15
N ALA A 455 -2.46 -10.16 14.01
CA ALA A 455 -3.74 -10.87 13.88
C ALA A 455 -3.75 -12.17 14.70
N ALA A 456 -2.67 -12.94 14.65
CA ALA A 456 -2.52 -14.15 15.46
C ALA A 456 -2.52 -13.87 16.98
N ASP A 457 -1.89 -12.76 17.40
CA ASP A 457 -1.91 -12.33 18.80
C ASP A 457 -3.29 -11.85 19.23
N HIS A 458 -4.01 -11.11 18.37
CA HIS A 458 -5.37 -10.68 18.63
C HIS A 458 -6.35 -11.86 18.79
N LEU A 459 -6.20 -12.91 17.97
CA LEU A 459 -6.95 -14.17 18.14
C LEU A 459 -6.70 -14.80 19.52
N LEU A 460 -5.43 -14.88 19.94
CA LEU A 460 -5.06 -15.40 21.27
C LEU A 460 -5.67 -14.55 22.39
N GLU A 461 -5.56 -13.22 22.30
CA GLU A 461 -6.14 -12.30 23.28
C GLU A 461 -7.66 -12.49 23.43
N LYS A 462 -8.37 -12.58 22.30
CA LYS A 462 -9.82 -12.79 22.30
C LYS A 462 -10.21 -14.14 22.90
N LEU A 463 -9.50 -15.22 22.56
CA LEU A 463 -9.72 -16.54 23.18
C LEU A 463 -9.54 -16.51 24.68
N LEU A 464 -8.50 -15.83 25.17
CA LEU A 464 -8.19 -15.75 26.60
C LEU A 464 -9.11 -14.80 27.37
N SER A 465 -9.70 -13.82 26.68
CA SER A 465 -10.62 -12.86 27.30
C SER A 465 -11.99 -13.45 27.63
N GLU A 466 -12.36 -14.56 26.99
CA GLU A 466 -13.64 -15.22 27.22
C GLU A 466 -13.63 -16.00 28.55
N LYS A 467 -14.54 -15.63 29.45
CA LYS A 467 -14.58 -16.17 30.83
C LYS A 467 -15.49 -17.37 30.96
N ALA A 468 -16.42 -17.57 30.02
CA ALA A 468 -17.37 -18.68 30.06
C ALA A 468 -16.69 -20.05 29.86
N VAL A 469 -15.53 -20.10 29.18
CA VAL A 469 -14.76 -21.33 28.95
C VAL A 469 -13.34 -21.16 29.49
N HIS A 470 -12.97 -22.00 30.45
CA HIS A 470 -11.60 -22.03 30.97
C HIS A 470 -10.70 -22.93 30.11
N ILE A 471 -9.95 -22.34 29.18
CA ILE A 471 -8.91 -23.03 28.42
C ILE A 471 -7.68 -23.20 29.31
N GLN A 472 -7.19 -24.44 29.42
CA GLN A 472 -5.98 -24.71 30.20
C GLN A 472 -4.75 -24.14 29.49
N GLU A 473 -3.92 -23.36 30.20
CA GLU A 473 -2.73 -22.72 29.61
C GLU A 473 -1.78 -23.73 28.91
N LYS A 474 -1.66 -24.94 29.45
CA LYS A 474 -0.83 -26.02 28.87
C LYS A 474 -1.38 -26.65 27.59
N GLU A 475 -2.60 -26.31 27.19
CA GLU A 475 -3.27 -26.86 26.00
C GLU A 475 -3.32 -25.86 24.83
N ILE A 476 -2.81 -24.63 25.03
CA ILE A 476 -2.74 -23.60 23.99
C ILE A 476 -1.29 -23.19 23.75
N PHE A 477 -0.92 -23.00 22.48
CA PHE A 477 0.44 -22.61 22.10
C PHE A 477 0.44 -21.57 20.99
N ARG A 478 1.20 -20.50 21.19
CA ARG A 478 1.44 -19.44 20.22
C ARG A 478 2.80 -19.64 19.55
N LEU A 479 2.78 -20.10 18.30
CA LEU A 479 3.96 -20.38 17.50
C LEU A 479 4.45 -19.12 16.75
N ASN A 480 5.60 -18.61 17.14
CA ASN A 480 6.24 -17.45 16.54
C ASN A 480 7.41 -17.82 15.61
N ALA A 481 7.69 -16.95 14.64
CA ALA A 481 8.89 -17.07 13.82
C ALA A 481 10.13 -16.76 14.67
N THR A 482 11.25 -17.42 14.39
CA THR A 482 12.54 -17.17 15.04
C THR A 482 13.05 -15.74 14.81
N SER A 483 12.62 -15.09 13.72
CA SER A 483 12.99 -13.72 13.35
C SER A 483 12.08 -12.65 13.96
N ARG A 484 11.01 -13.04 14.67
CA ARG A 484 10.12 -12.06 15.33
C ARG A 484 10.87 -11.44 16.51
N PRO A 485 10.98 -10.10 16.60
CA PRO A 485 11.53 -9.44 17.78
C PRO A 485 10.74 -9.84 19.04
N PHE A 486 11.44 -10.15 20.12
CA PHE A 486 10.82 -10.51 21.39
C PHE A 486 9.98 -9.36 21.97
N GLU A 487 10.42 -8.12 21.78
CA GLU A 487 9.76 -6.92 22.28
C GLU A 487 8.40 -6.66 21.61
N ASP A 488 8.16 -7.23 20.41
CA ASP A 488 6.91 -7.06 19.67
C ASP A 488 5.74 -7.85 20.26
N ILE A 489 5.95 -8.69 21.28
CA ILE A 489 4.87 -9.48 21.90
C ILE A 489 4.38 -8.81 23.19
N LYS A 490 3.06 -8.80 23.39
CA LYS A 490 2.49 -8.29 24.64
C LYS A 490 2.94 -9.16 25.82
N PRO A 491 3.28 -8.56 26.97
CA PRO A 491 3.77 -9.30 28.14
C PRO A 491 2.88 -10.46 28.58
N ASP A 492 1.56 -10.29 28.50
CA ASP A 492 0.59 -11.31 28.91
C ASP A 492 0.60 -12.56 28.02
N LEU A 493 1.02 -12.42 26.76
CA LEU A 493 1.01 -13.50 25.77
C LEU A 493 2.31 -14.34 25.78
N ILE A 494 3.37 -13.83 26.42
CA ILE A 494 4.69 -14.49 26.47
C ILE A 494 4.59 -15.91 27.03
N ARG A 495 3.72 -16.11 28.05
CA ARG A 495 3.53 -17.41 28.72
C ARG A 495 3.02 -18.52 27.80
N PHE A 496 2.45 -18.18 26.65
CA PHE A 496 1.94 -19.12 25.65
C PHE A 496 2.95 -19.40 24.53
N CYS A 497 4.14 -18.80 24.60
CA CYS A 497 5.20 -18.94 23.61
C CYS A 497 6.35 -19.79 24.15
N LEU A 498 7.13 -20.36 23.24
CA LEU A 498 8.39 -21.01 23.57
C LEU A 498 9.54 -20.16 23.02
N PHE A 499 10.49 -19.81 23.88
CA PHE A 499 11.66 -19.02 23.51
C PHE A 499 12.87 -19.40 24.38
N ASP A 500 14.07 -19.13 23.86
CA ASP A 500 15.34 -19.26 24.56
C ASP A 500 16.20 -18.02 24.26
N GLU A 501 16.78 -17.39 25.29
CA GLU A 501 17.53 -16.13 25.17
C GLU A 501 16.85 -15.07 24.26
N HIS A 502 15.53 -14.88 24.43
CA HIS A 502 14.67 -13.99 23.62
C HIS A 502 14.45 -14.41 22.14
N ILE A 503 14.86 -15.61 21.73
CA ILE A 503 14.62 -16.16 20.39
C ILE A 503 13.49 -17.19 20.47
N PHE A 504 12.41 -16.95 19.72
CA PHE A 504 11.29 -17.90 19.66
C PHE A 504 11.66 -19.22 18.99
N SER A 505 11.06 -20.31 19.44
CA SER A 505 11.29 -21.65 18.87
C SER A 505 10.04 -22.51 18.82
N CYS A 506 10.10 -23.59 18.05
CA CYS A 506 9.04 -24.59 17.97
C CYS A 506 9.33 -25.76 18.95
N PRO A 507 8.36 -26.21 19.76
CA PRO A 507 8.52 -27.40 20.59
C PRO A 507 8.70 -28.67 19.73
N PRO A 508 9.37 -29.71 20.27
CA PRO A 508 9.48 -30.98 19.56
C PRO A 508 8.12 -31.67 19.48
N LEU A 509 7.95 -32.58 18.52
CA LEU A 509 6.67 -33.29 18.28
C LEU A 509 6.02 -33.87 19.55
N GLY A 510 6.79 -34.45 20.47
CA GLY A 510 6.25 -35.04 21.70
C GLY A 510 5.64 -34.02 22.68
N ALA A 511 6.05 -32.75 22.59
CA ALA A 511 5.44 -31.65 23.33
C ALA A 511 4.27 -31.03 22.56
N LEU A 512 4.38 -30.93 21.23
CA LEU A 512 3.33 -30.39 20.36
C LEU A 512 2.00 -31.15 20.50
N THR A 513 2.05 -32.46 20.70
CA THR A 513 0.85 -33.30 20.88
C THR A 513 0.03 -32.99 22.15
N ARG A 514 0.58 -32.22 23.09
CA ARG A 514 -0.10 -31.79 24.32
C ARG A 514 -1.01 -30.60 24.10
N TYR A 515 -0.72 -29.78 23.08
CA TYR A 515 -1.54 -28.62 22.75
C TYR A 515 -2.77 -29.07 21.97
N ARG A 516 -3.95 -28.62 22.40
CA ARG A 516 -5.21 -28.76 21.68
C ARG A 516 -5.42 -27.62 20.70
N ILE A 517 -4.89 -26.43 21.00
CA ILE A 517 -5.00 -25.23 20.17
C ILE A 517 -3.60 -24.71 19.87
N ILE A 518 -3.26 -24.57 18.59
CA ILE A 518 -2.03 -23.93 18.15
C ILE A 518 -2.39 -22.72 17.30
N ILE A 519 -1.85 -21.57 17.65
CA ILE A 519 -2.04 -20.31 16.94
C ILE A 519 -0.73 -19.87 16.32
N SER A 520 -0.69 -19.68 15.01
CA SER A 520 0.52 -19.32 14.27
C SER A 520 0.22 -18.28 13.19
N THR A 521 1.26 -17.72 12.58
CA THR A 521 1.10 -17.18 11.24
C THR A 521 1.10 -18.31 10.21
N TYR A 522 0.60 -18.06 8.99
CA TYR A 522 0.68 -19.04 7.90
C TYR A 522 2.12 -19.51 7.69
N THR A 523 3.04 -18.56 7.52
CA THR A 523 4.46 -18.86 7.32
C THR A 523 5.09 -19.59 8.50
N SER A 524 4.75 -19.26 9.75
CA SER A 524 5.30 -19.97 10.92
C SER A 524 4.77 -21.39 11.07
N ALA A 525 3.58 -21.71 10.54
CA ALA A 525 3.03 -23.06 10.56
C ALA A 525 3.96 -24.08 9.88
N SER A 526 4.82 -23.66 8.95
CA SER A 526 5.83 -24.54 8.34
C SER A 526 6.77 -25.19 9.36
N LEU A 527 7.00 -24.54 10.52
CA LEU A 527 7.84 -25.09 11.59
C LEU A 527 7.22 -26.34 12.24
N LEU A 528 5.89 -26.47 12.21
CA LEU A 528 5.22 -27.69 12.67
C LEU A 528 5.56 -28.87 11.75
N ASN A 529 5.55 -28.65 10.44
CA ASN A 529 6.01 -29.65 9.47
C ASN A 529 7.49 -29.99 9.71
N ALA A 530 8.35 -28.99 9.92
CA ALA A 530 9.78 -29.20 10.22
C ALA A 530 10.01 -30.09 11.46
N GLU A 531 9.19 -29.95 12.51
CA GLU A 531 9.21 -30.78 13.72
C GLU A 531 8.56 -32.17 13.54
N GLY A 532 7.97 -32.43 12.36
CA GLY A 532 7.39 -33.72 11.98
C GLY A 532 5.91 -33.89 12.34
N VAL A 533 5.15 -32.80 12.44
CA VAL A 533 3.68 -32.86 12.49
C VAL A 533 3.18 -33.39 11.14
N GLN A 534 2.35 -34.43 11.18
CA GLN A 534 1.80 -35.09 10.00
C GLN A 534 0.36 -34.65 9.71
N ARG A 535 -0.11 -34.92 8.49
CA ARG A 535 -1.51 -34.73 8.10
C ARG A 535 -2.48 -35.48 9.00
N GLY A 536 -3.65 -34.88 9.22
CA GLY A 536 -4.70 -35.44 10.08
C GLY A 536 -4.45 -35.32 11.58
N GLN A 537 -3.32 -34.73 12.01
CA GLN A 537 -3.12 -34.39 13.42
C GLN A 537 -4.04 -33.28 13.90
N PHE A 538 -4.47 -32.39 13.00
CA PHE A 538 -5.47 -31.38 13.26
C PHE A 538 -6.81 -31.83 12.68
N SER A 539 -7.82 -31.84 13.53
CA SER A 539 -9.21 -32.05 13.12
C SER A 539 -9.80 -30.83 12.43
N HIS A 540 -9.33 -29.63 12.81
CA HIS A 540 -9.82 -28.36 12.31
C HIS A 540 -8.65 -27.43 12.04
N ILE A 541 -8.68 -26.77 10.88
CA ILE A 541 -7.72 -25.73 10.48
C ILE A 541 -8.52 -24.47 10.16
N PHE A 542 -8.30 -23.41 10.93
CA PHE A 542 -8.90 -22.09 10.72
C PHE A 542 -7.87 -21.15 10.12
N LEU A 543 -8.26 -20.49 9.03
CA LEU A 543 -7.44 -19.53 8.29
C LEU A 543 -8.14 -18.17 8.37
N ASP A 544 -7.71 -17.30 9.28
CA ASP A 544 -8.26 -15.95 9.44
C ASP A 544 -7.58 -14.96 8.48
N GLU A 545 -8.33 -13.96 8.03
CA GLU A 545 -7.92 -12.98 7.02
C GLU A 545 -7.36 -13.65 5.74
N ALA A 546 -7.99 -14.75 5.30
CA ALA A 546 -7.51 -15.59 4.20
C ALA A 546 -7.41 -14.87 2.85
N GLY A 547 -8.11 -13.76 2.65
CA GLY A 547 -7.99 -12.92 1.46
C GLY A 547 -6.61 -12.24 1.33
N GLN A 548 -5.89 -12.03 2.44
CA GLN A 548 -4.56 -11.40 2.43
C GLN A 548 -3.43 -12.38 2.09
N ALA A 549 -3.68 -13.68 2.19
CA ALA A 549 -2.66 -14.70 1.97
C ALA A 549 -2.70 -15.15 0.51
N SER A 550 -1.53 -15.21 -0.12
CA SER A 550 -1.42 -15.84 -1.45
C SER A 550 -1.86 -17.31 -1.35
N GLU A 551 -2.31 -17.88 -2.46
CA GLU A 551 -2.70 -19.28 -2.47
C GLU A 551 -1.56 -20.22 -2.00
N PRO A 552 -0.30 -20.08 -2.46
CA PRO A 552 0.82 -20.84 -1.89
C PRO A 552 1.01 -20.68 -0.38
N GLU A 553 0.72 -19.49 0.17
CA GLU A 553 0.82 -19.25 1.61
C GLU A 553 -0.29 -19.96 2.39
N SER A 554 -1.53 -19.92 1.90
CA SER A 554 -2.65 -20.70 2.47
C SER A 554 -2.35 -22.20 2.50
N MET A 555 -1.69 -22.69 1.45
CA MET A 555 -1.27 -24.09 1.33
C MET A 555 -0.22 -24.52 2.35
N ILE A 556 0.48 -23.61 3.03
CA ILE A 556 1.41 -24.00 4.10
C ILE A 556 0.67 -24.77 5.19
N SER A 557 -0.51 -24.28 5.56
CA SER A 557 -1.39 -24.94 6.54
C SER A 557 -2.18 -26.09 5.93
N ILE A 558 -2.74 -25.90 4.73
CA ILE A 558 -3.65 -26.89 4.14
C ILE A 558 -2.85 -28.11 3.65
N SER A 559 -1.91 -27.93 2.72
CA SER A 559 -1.13 -29.01 2.11
C SER A 559 -0.27 -29.80 3.10
N ASN A 560 0.22 -29.20 4.18
CA ASN A 560 1.06 -29.96 5.11
C ASN A 560 0.27 -30.71 6.17
N PHE A 561 -0.97 -30.28 6.50
CA PHE A 561 -1.66 -30.76 7.70
C PHE A 561 -3.05 -31.31 7.48
N CYS A 562 -3.67 -31.03 6.33
CA CYS A 562 -5.01 -31.50 6.02
C CYS A 562 -5.03 -32.96 5.53
N ASN A 563 -6.01 -33.73 5.99
CA ASN A 563 -6.42 -34.99 5.38
C ASN A 563 -7.93 -34.93 5.03
N ARG A 564 -8.49 -36.06 4.55
CA ARG A 564 -9.92 -36.17 4.19
C ARG A 564 -10.90 -35.75 5.28
N ASP A 565 -10.55 -36.03 6.54
CA ASP A 565 -11.43 -35.80 7.69
C ASP A 565 -11.19 -34.43 8.36
N THR A 566 -10.17 -33.70 7.93
CA THR A 566 -9.84 -32.37 8.47
C THR A 566 -10.83 -31.34 7.94
N VAL A 567 -11.50 -30.63 8.83
CA VAL A 567 -12.34 -29.48 8.48
C VAL A 567 -11.45 -28.25 8.28
N VAL A 568 -11.51 -27.65 7.09
CA VAL A 568 -10.79 -26.42 6.77
C VAL A 568 -11.78 -25.26 6.69
N VAL A 569 -11.53 -24.21 7.46
CA VAL A 569 -12.37 -23.01 7.53
C VAL A 569 -11.55 -21.79 7.12
N LEU A 570 -12.01 -21.06 6.11
CA LEU A 570 -11.42 -19.79 5.68
C LEU A 570 -12.32 -18.65 6.12
N ALA A 571 -11.80 -17.70 6.87
CA ALA A 571 -12.49 -16.45 7.15
C ALA A 571 -11.78 -15.31 6.43
N GLY A 572 -12.53 -14.49 5.71
CA GLY A 572 -11.94 -13.38 4.99
C GLY A 572 -12.94 -12.58 4.18
N ASP A 573 -12.40 -11.69 3.36
CA ASP A 573 -13.15 -10.81 2.49
C ASP A 573 -12.43 -10.65 1.14
N PRO A 574 -12.95 -11.23 0.05
CA PRO A 574 -12.35 -11.10 -1.29
C PRO A 574 -12.38 -9.66 -1.83
N MET A 575 -13.16 -8.75 -1.23
CA MET A 575 -13.27 -7.34 -1.63
C MET A 575 -12.31 -6.40 -0.86
N GLN A 576 -11.53 -6.92 0.09
CA GLN A 576 -10.44 -6.20 0.77
C GLN A 576 -9.07 -6.53 0.15
N LEU A 577 -7.97 -6.02 0.74
CA LEU A 577 -6.63 -6.21 0.18
C LEU A 577 -6.29 -7.70 0.02
N GLY A 578 -5.80 -8.01 -1.19
CA GLY A 578 -5.21 -9.28 -1.53
C GLY A 578 -3.76 -9.42 -1.03
N PRO A 579 -3.07 -10.48 -1.47
CA PRO A 579 -1.65 -10.71 -1.21
C PRO A 579 -0.77 -9.60 -1.78
N VAL A 580 0.33 -9.29 -1.08
CA VAL A 580 1.34 -8.34 -1.57
C VAL A 580 2.35 -9.08 -2.43
N ILE A 581 2.25 -8.90 -3.75
CA ILE A 581 3.15 -9.50 -4.75
C ILE A 581 4.05 -8.40 -5.35
N PHE A 582 5.35 -8.66 -5.46
CA PHE A 582 6.32 -7.68 -5.93
C PHE A 582 6.50 -7.73 -7.45
N SER A 583 6.42 -8.91 -8.05
CA SER A 583 6.44 -9.13 -9.49
C SER A 583 5.07 -8.84 -10.09
N ARG A 584 4.98 -7.74 -10.85
CA ARG A 584 3.75 -7.38 -11.58
C ARG A 584 3.31 -8.47 -12.54
N ASP A 585 4.28 -9.15 -13.16
CA ASP A 585 3.99 -10.25 -14.07
C ASP A 585 3.39 -11.42 -13.29
N ALA A 586 4.02 -11.85 -12.18
CA ALA A 586 3.48 -12.94 -11.35
C ALA A 586 2.11 -12.59 -10.75
N GLU A 587 1.91 -11.34 -10.33
CA GLU A 587 0.63 -10.80 -9.87
C GLU A 587 -0.45 -10.95 -10.95
N SER A 588 -0.16 -10.46 -12.18
CA SER A 588 -1.08 -10.51 -13.31
C SER A 588 -1.43 -11.93 -13.76
N TYR A 589 -0.50 -12.87 -13.63
CA TYR A 589 -0.72 -14.28 -13.94
C TYR A 589 -1.31 -15.07 -12.77
N GLY A 590 -1.87 -14.42 -11.74
CA GLY A 590 -2.70 -15.08 -10.73
C GLY A 590 -2.06 -15.29 -9.36
N LEU A 591 -0.78 -14.94 -9.14
CA LEU A 591 -0.19 -14.99 -7.79
C LEU A 591 -0.82 -13.95 -6.85
N GLY A 592 -1.37 -12.87 -7.42
CA GLY A 592 -2.12 -11.83 -6.69
C GLY A 592 -3.55 -12.23 -6.31
N LYS A 593 -4.03 -13.40 -6.76
CA LYS A 593 -5.34 -13.94 -6.38
C LYS A 593 -5.18 -14.86 -5.18
N SER A 594 -5.87 -14.56 -4.08
CA SER A 594 -5.88 -15.44 -2.90
C SER A 594 -6.66 -16.73 -3.18
N TYR A 595 -6.38 -17.78 -2.41
CA TYR A 595 -7.15 -19.02 -2.50
C TYR A 595 -8.64 -18.79 -2.17
N LEU A 596 -8.93 -17.88 -1.24
CA LEU A 596 -10.29 -17.44 -0.93
C LEU A 596 -10.98 -16.87 -2.18
N GLU A 597 -10.34 -15.94 -2.88
CA GLU A 597 -10.89 -15.35 -4.11
C GLU A 597 -11.12 -16.39 -5.20
N ARG A 598 -10.20 -17.34 -5.37
CA ARG A 598 -10.37 -18.42 -6.36
C ARG A 598 -11.54 -19.33 -6.01
N LEU A 599 -11.83 -19.57 -4.73
CA LEU A 599 -13.02 -20.34 -4.33
C LEU A 599 -14.32 -19.67 -4.81
N PHE A 600 -14.38 -18.33 -4.81
CA PHE A 600 -15.53 -17.56 -5.31
C PHE A 600 -15.69 -17.60 -6.84
N GLU A 601 -14.78 -18.22 -7.59
CA GLU A 601 -15.00 -18.51 -9.02
C GLU A 601 -15.94 -19.70 -9.24
N TYR A 602 -16.13 -20.52 -8.20
CA TYR A 602 -17.02 -21.68 -8.25
C TYR A 602 -18.43 -21.32 -7.79
N GLU A 603 -19.42 -21.84 -8.51
CA GLU A 603 -20.85 -21.56 -8.29
C GLU A 603 -21.29 -21.83 -6.84
N SER A 604 -20.78 -22.89 -6.21
CA SER A 604 -21.10 -23.22 -4.79
C SER A 604 -20.72 -22.11 -3.81
N TYR A 605 -19.71 -21.30 -4.11
CA TYR A 605 -19.30 -20.19 -3.22
C TYR A 605 -19.89 -18.85 -3.70
N SER A 606 -19.93 -18.60 -5.02
CA SER A 606 -20.46 -17.34 -5.55
C SER A 606 -21.97 -17.20 -5.38
N SER A 607 -22.73 -18.31 -5.44
CA SER A 607 -24.18 -18.31 -5.23
C SER A 607 -24.59 -18.14 -3.76
N GLY A 608 -23.65 -18.24 -2.82
CA GLY A 608 -23.96 -18.15 -1.40
C GLY A 608 -24.55 -19.43 -0.80
N ASP A 609 -24.26 -20.62 -1.36
CA ASP A 609 -24.73 -21.90 -0.80
C ASP A 609 -24.23 -22.06 0.64
N GLU A 610 -25.18 -22.16 1.58
CA GLU A 610 -24.92 -22.25 3.02
C GLU A 610 -24.00 -23.42 3.38
N ASN A 611 -23.95 -24.50 2.56
CA ASN A 611 -23.06 -25.65 2.79
C ASN A 611 -21.57 -25.34 2.55
N TYR A 612 -21.27 -24.23 1.91
CA TYR A 612 -19.91 -23.81 1.53
C TYR A 612 -19.55 -22.45 2.10
N VAL A 613 -20.51 -21.53 2.21
CA VAL A 613 -20.25 -20.16 2.62
C VAL A 613 -21.35 -19.60 3.51
N THR A 614 -20.96 -18.84 4.54
CA THR A 614 -21.86 -17.94 5.25
C THR A 614 -21.38 -16.51 5.08
N LYS A 615 -22.27 -15.65 4.57
CA LYS A 615 -22.03 -14.20 4.46
C LYS A 615 -22.51 -13.49 5.73
N LEU A 616 -21.59 -12.82 6.43
CA LEU A 616 -21.90 -12.00 7.60
C LEU A 616 -22.21 -10.57 7.13
N VAL A 617 -23.45 -10.12 7.23
CA VAL A 617 -23.87 -8.80 6.70
C VAL A 617 -23.96 -7.69 7.75
N ARG A 618 -24.06 -8.05 9.03
CA ARG A 618 -24.21 -7.11 10.16
C ARG A 618 -22.87 -6.50 10.59
N ASN A 619 -22.69 -5.20 10.39
CA ASN A 619 -21.49 -4.43 10.74
C ASN A 619 -21.63 -3.76 12.12
N TYR A 620 -20.65 -3.98 12.99
CA TYR A 620 -20.62 -3.44 14.36
C TYR A 620 -19.54 -2.36 14.57
N ARG A 621 -18.87 -1.93 13.50
CA ARG A 621 -17.71 -1.03 13.57
C ARG A 621 -18.07 0.41 13.20
N CYS A 622 -18.55 0.58 11.98
CA CYS A 622 -18.64 1.86 11.30
C CYS A 622 -19.95 2.57 11.66
N HIS A 623 -19.92 3.90 11.64
CA HIS A 623 -21.14 4.69 11.61
C HIS A 623 -21.94 4.38 10.31
N PRO A 624 -23.29 4.38 10.34
CA PRO A 624 -24.12 4.11 9.15
C PRO A 624 -23.70 4.87 7.88
N GLU A 625 -23.53 6.20 7.99
CA GLU A 625 -23.07 7.04 6.86
C GLU A 625 -21.67 6.72 6.31
N ILE A 626 -20.75 6.21 7.16
CA ILE A 626 -19.44 5.73 6.70
C ILE A 626 -19.59 4.40 5.95
N LEU A 627 -20.51 3.55 6.40
CA LEU A 627 -20.74 2.22 5.84
C LEU A 627 -21.51 2.26 4.51
N HIS A 628 -22.39 3.25 4.33
CA HIS A 628 -23.32 3.33 3.21
C HIS A 628 -22.63 3.21 1.84
N LEU A 629 -21.60 4.02 1.60
CA LEU A 629 -20.88 4.02 0.34
C LEU A 629 -20.13 2.70 0.08
N PRO A 630 -19.26 2.19 0.97
CA PRO A 630 -18.60 0.90 0.75
C PRO A 630 -19.59 -0.28 0.63
N SER A 631 -20.71 -0.27 1.37
CA SER A 631 -21.78 -1.27 1.22
C SER A 631 -22.31 -1.29 -0.23
N THR A 632 -22.62 -0.11 -0.76
CA THR A 632 -23.18 0.03 -2.12
C THR A 632 -22.17 -0.34 -3.19
N LEU A 633 -20.90 0.04 -3.03
CA LEU A 633 -19.87 -0.15 -4.06
C LEU A 633 -19.29 -1.57 -4.11
N PHE A 634 -19.19 -2.27 -2.98
CA PHE A 634 -18.47 -3.54 -2.89
C PHE A 634 -19.34 -4.72 -2.45
N TYR A 635 -20.53 -4.46 -1.91
CA TYR A 635 -21.34 -5.48 -1.23
C TYR A 635 -22.84 -5.37 -1.57
N GLU A 636 -23.17 -4.84 -2.76
CA GLU A 636 -24.54 -4.79 -3.29
C GLU A 636 -25.56 -4.08 -2.37
N GLY A 637 -25.09 -3.23 -1.46
CA GLY A 637 -25.93 -2.54 -0.49
C GLY A 637 -26.43 -3.42 0.67
N GLU A 638 -25.95 -4.66 0.80
CA GLU A 638 -26.45 -5.63 1.78
C GLU A 638 -26.01 -5.37 3.23
N LEU A 639 -24.98 -4.55 3.47
CA LEU A 639 -24.42 -4.40 4.82
C LEU A 639 -25.36 -3.62 5.75
N ILE A 640 -25.58 -4.17 6.94
CA ILE A 640 -26.49 -3.63 7.94
C ILE A 640 -25.67 -3.01 9.07
N ALA A 641 -25.76 -1.69 9.26
CA ALA A 641 -25.14 -1.04 10.40
C ALA A 641 -25.90 -1.37 11.70
N CYS A 642 -25.25 -2.10 12.61
CA CYS A 642 -25.80 -2.46 13.92
C CYS A 642 -25.34 -1.54 15.05
N LYS A 643 -24.43 -0.62 14.76
CA LYS A 643 -24.03 0.40 15.71
C LYS A 643 -25.15 1.44 15.79
N GLU A 644 -25.79 1.55 16.96
CA GLU A 644 -26.71 2.65 17.23
C GLU A 644 -25.95 3.98 17.02
N SER A 645 -26.62 4.97 16.44
CA SER A 645 -26.13 6.34 16.33
C SER A 645 -26.07 6.96 17.73
N ASN A 646 -25.13 6.50 18.55
CA ASN A 646 -24.98 6.92 19.94
C ASN A 646 -24.62 8.41 20.00
N ASP A 647 -25.05 9.06 21.08
CA ASP A 647 -24.73 10.45 21.43
C ASP A 647 -23.22 10.77 21.39
N GLU A 648 -22.31 9.79 21.47
CA GLU A 648 -20.85 9.98 21.39
C GLU A 648 -20.35 10.36 19.99
N SER A 649 -20.85 9.76 18.91
CA SER A 649 -20.48 10.19 17.55
C SER A 649 -21.07 11.57 17.28
N THR A 650 -22.34 11.77 17.62
CA THR A 650 -23.01 13.09 17.52
C THR A 650 -22.28 14.15 18.36
N SER A 651 -21.76 13.78 19.53
CA SER A 651 -20.95 14.66 20.38
C SER A 651 -19.62 15.00 19.74
N LEU A 652 -18.84 14.04 19.24
CA LEU A 652 -17.58 14.32 18.51
C LEU A 652 -17.81 15.23 17.28
N MET A 653 -18.94 15.04 16.59
CA MET A 653 -19.31 15.77 15.39
C MET A 653 -19.76 17.21 15.71
N THR A 654 -20.58 17.38 16.74
CA THR A 654 -21.05 18.69 17.24
C THR A 654 -19.91 19.47 17.91
N LEU A 655 -18.97 18.76 18.54
CA LEU A 655 -17.87 19.36 19.30
C LEU A 655 -16.68 19.79 18.46
N THR A 656 -16.56 19.42 17.19
CA THR A 656 -15.34 19.76 16.43
C THR A 656 -15.45 21.09 15.69
N ASN A 657 -16.65 21.63 15.42
CA ASN A 657 -16.89 22.72 14.45
C ASN A 657 -16.17 22.52 13.10
N LEU A 658 -15.68 21.30 12.85
CA LEU A 658 -14.93 20.93 11.64
C LEU A 658 -15.87 20.60 10.50
N LEU A 659 -17.13 20.24 10.79
CA LEU A 659 -18.10 19.85 9.80
C LEU A 659 -19.06 21.01 9.51
N PRO A 660 -19.27 21.37 8.23
CA PRO A 660 -20.29 22.37 7.86
C PRO A 660 -21.70 21.85 8.17
N GLY A 661 -21.96 20.56 7.91
CA GLY A 661 -23.19 19.86 8.24
C GLY A 661 -23.20 19.22 9.64
N LYS A 662 -24.29 19.35 10.39
CA LYS A 662 -24.35 18.93 11.81
C LYS A 662 -24.31 17.40 12.05
N ASN A 663 -24.50 16.54 11.04
CA ASN A 663 -24.78 15.11 11.26
C ASN A 663 -24.07 14.12 10.30
N PHE A 664 -23.05 14.51 9.52
CA PHE A 664 -22.46 13.64 8.49
C PHE A 664 -20.96 13.33 8.69
N PRO A 665 -20.57 12.09 9.10
CA PRO A 665 -19.24 11.75 9.64
C PRO A 665 -18.18 11.44 8.59
N VAL A 666 -18.32 12.01 7.40
CA VAL A 666 -17.32 11.92 6.35
C VAL A 666 -17.05 13.33 5.85
N LEU A 667 -15.80 13.80 5.98
CA LEU A 667 -15.38 15.12 5.54
C LEU A 667 -14.36 15.00 4.42
N PHE A 668 -14.56 15.72 3.32
CA PHE A 668 -13.52 15.91 2.32
C PHE A 668 -12.94 17.33 2.42
N PHE A 669 -11.63 17.44 2.60
CA PHE A 669 -10.89 18.69 2.61
C PHE A 669 -10.03 18.79 1.33
N GLY A 670 -10.46 19.64 0.40
CA GLY A 670 -9.81 19.95 -0.86
C GLY A 670 -8.52 20.75 -0.67
N ILE A 671 -7.39 20.21 -1.11
CA ILE A 671 -6.08 20.88 -1.03
C ILE A 671 -5.39 20.80 -2.38
N GLN A 672 -5.19 21.95 -3.01
CA GLN A 672 -4.30 22.08 -4.16
C GLN A 672 -2.88 22.36 -3.63
N GLY A 673 -2.08 21.30 -3.46
CA GLY A 673 -0.70 21.41 -2.99
C GLY A 673 0.33 21.22 -4.10
N CYS A 674 1.58 20.99 -3.70
CA CYS A 674 2.65 20.55 -4.60
C CYS A 674 3.22 19.23 -4.08
N ASP A 675 3.13 18.15 -4.86
CA ASP A 675 3.81 16.90 -4.53
C ASP A 675 5.29 16.95 -4.91
N GLU A 676 6.14 16.53 -3.96
CA GLU A 676 7.60 16.64 -4.00
C GLU A 676 8.29 15.29 -3.81
N ARG A 677 9.58 15.22 -4.18
CA ARG A 677 10.51 14.11 -3.87
C ARG A 677 11.81 14.66 -3.29
N GLU A 678 12.54 13.81 -2.57
CA GLU A 678 13.76 14.19 -1.86
C GLU A 678 14.88 13.16 -2.06
N GLY A 679 16.07 13.65 -2.41
CA GLY A 679 17.28 12.82 -2.54
C GLY A 679 17.17 11.71 -3.59
N ASN A 680 17.41 10.46 -3.20
CA ASN A 680 17.26 9.28 -4.07
C ASN A 680 15.95 8.52 -3.81
N ASN A 681 15.06 9.02 -2.94
CA ASN A 681 13.82 8.34 -2.59
C ASN A 681 12.76 8.52 -3.69
N PRO A 682 12.26 7.43 -4.33
CA PRO A 682 11.25 7.54 -5.37
C PRO A 682 9.84 7.87 -4.84
N SER A 683 9.63 7.87 -3.51
CA SER A 683 8.32 8.16 -2.91
C SER A 683 8.02 9.66 -2.90
N TRP A 684 6.76 10.00 -3.21
CA TRP A 684 6.23 11.36 -3.14
C TRP A 684 5.82 11.78 -1.73
N PHE A 685 5.72 13.08 -1.48
CA PHE A 685 5.11 13.67 -0.30
C PHE A 685 4.52 15.05 -0.64
N ASN A 686 3.58 15.55 0.15
CA ASN A 686 2.95 16.85 -0.04
C ASN A 686 2.93 17.59 1.30
N ARG A 687 3.74 18.65 1.38
CA ARG A 687 3.97 19.41 2.62
C ARG A 687 2.73 20.18 3.08
N ILE A 688 1.90 20.64 2.13
CA ILE A 688 0.69 21.41 2.43
C ILE A 688 -0.38 20.47 2.99
N GLU A 689 -0.60 19.32 2.33
CA GLU A 689 -1.46 18.26 2.86
C GLU A 689 -1.00 17.81 4.25
N ALA A 690 0.30 17.55 4.44
CA ALA A 690 0.84 17.10 5.71
C ALA A 690 0.61 18.13 6.83
N SER A 691 0.82 19.42 6.55
CA SER A 691 0.54 20.49 7.50
C SER A 691 -0.96 20.55 7.86
N LYS A 692 -1.84 20.42 6.87
CA LYS A 692 -3.28 20.41 7.11
C LYS A 692 -3.74 19.22 7.94
N VAL A 693 -3.19 18.03 7.70
CA VAL A 693 -3.44 16.84 8.54
C VAL A 693 -3.06 17.13 10.00
N VAL A 694 -1.90 17.74 10.23
CA VAL A 694 -1.44 18.10 11.59
C VAL A 694 -2.35 19.17 12.23
N GLU A 695 -2.81 20.17 11.46
CA GLU A 695 -3.78 21.16 11.92
C GLU A 695 -5.10 20.49 12.36
N ILE A 696 -5.61 19.55 11.56
CA ILE A 696 -6.84 18.78 11.87
C ILE A 696 -6.64 17.97 13.15
N ILE A 697 -5.52 17.25 13.27
CA ILE A 697 -5.18 16.48 14.47
C ILE A 697 -5.19 17.37 15.72
N LYS A 698 -4.53 18.55 15.66
CA LYS A 698 -4.53 19.50 16.78
C LYS A 698 -5.94 19.95 17.16
N LYS A 699 -6.78 20.26 16.18
CA LYS A 699 -8.18 20.64 16.43
C LYS A 699 -8.97 19.53 17.11
N LEU A 700 -8.73 18.27 16.71
CA LEU A 700 -9.37 17.10 17.30
C LEU A 700 -8.92 16.84 18.75
N THR A 701 -7.63 17.04 19.07
CA THR A 701 -7.09 16.74 20.42
C THR A 701 -7.25 17.88 21.43
N THR A 702 -7.28 19.15 20.99
CA THR A 702 -7.35 20.33 21.88
C THR A 702 -8.58 20.34 22.81
N ARG A 703 -9.68 19.68 22.43
CA ARG A 703 -10.94 19.67 23.20
C ARG A 703 -11.05 18.54 24.23
N GLY A 704 -10.02 17.69 24.38
CA GLY A 704 -9.86 16.75 25.51
C GLY A 704 -10.65 15.44 25.47
N ASN A 705 -11.37 15.14 24.37
CA ASN A 705 -12.23 13.95 24.27
C ASN A 705 -11.64 12.79 23.45
N LEU A 706 -10.51 13.00 22.77
CA LEU A 706 -9.83 11.98 21.97
C LEU A 706 -8.39 11.82 22.46
N SER A 707 -7.96 10.58 22.70
CA SER A 707 -6.55 10.27 22.89
C SER A 707 -5.82 10.15 21.56
N ASP A 708 -4.50 10.30 21.56
CA ASP A 708 -3.66 10.11 20.38
C ASP A 708 -3.86 8.71 19.76
N SER A 709 -4.05 7.70 20.61
CA SER A 709 -4.34 6.33 20.20
C SER A 709 -5.70 6.14 19.53
N ASP A 710 -6.65 7.08 19.64
CA ASP A 710 -7.95 7.05 18.97
C ASP A 710 -7.87 7.51 17.50
N ILE A 711 -6.76 8.12 17.09
CA ILE A 711 -6.56 8.71 15.76
C ILE A 711 -5.62 7.84 14.92
N GLY A 712 -5.94 7.69 13.64
CA GLY A 712 -5.05 7.09 12.64
C GLY A 712 -4.96 7.93 11.38
N VAL A 713 -3.75 7.98 10.79
CA VAL A 713 -3.51 8.61 9.50
C VAL A 713 -3.09 7.57 8.47
N ILE A 714 -3.87 7.43 7.42
CA ILE A 714 -3.59 6.56 6.28
C ILE A 714 -3.05 7.41 5.15
N THR A 715 -1.85 7.10 4.68
CA THR A 715 -1.32 7.71 3.47
C THR A 715 -0.52 6.68 2.67
N PRO A 716 -0.71 6.62 1.35
CA PRO A 716 -0.16 5.55 0.55
C PRO A 716 1.31 5.80 0.15
N TYR A 717 1.82 7.03 0.34
CA TYR A 717 3.22 7.34 0.08
C TYR A 717 4.06 7.26 1.36
N ARG A 718 5.12 6.45 1.30
CA ARG A 718 6.01 6.23 2.45
C ARG A 718 6.71 7.51 2.92
N GLN A 719 7.14 8.39 2.01
CA GLN A 719 7.77 9.65 2.40
C GLN A 719 6.79 10.58 3.13
N GLN A 720 5.49 10.53 2.79
CA GLN A 720 4.44 11.24 3.54
C GLN A 720 4.29 10.66 4.94
N VAL A 721 4.27 9.32 5.09
CA VAL A 721 4.24 8.65 6.40
C VAL A 721 5.39 9.15 7.30
N LEU A 722 6.61 9.16 6.78
CA LEU A 722 7.80 9.56 7.55
C LEU A 722 7.76 11.02 7.99
N LYS A 723 7.37 11.92 7.08
CA LYS A 723 7.27 13.35 7.39
C LYS A 723 6.20 13.61 8.44
N LEU A 724 5.05 12.95 8.35
CA LEU A 724 3.98 13.05 9.34
C LEU A 724 4.41 12.48 10.70
N LYS A 725 4.98 11.26 10.75
CA LYS A 725 5.48 10.67 12.01
C LYS A 725 6.48 11.58 12.72
N LYS A 726 7.51 12.03 12.00
CA LYS A 726 8.53 12.94 12.55
C LYS A 726 7.92 14.24 13.06
N THR A 727 6.92 14.78 12.37
CA THR A 727 6.25 16.01 12.79
C THR A 727 5.43 15.80 14.05
N LEU A 728 4.71 14.68 14.16
CA LEU A 728 3.91 14.33 15.33
C LEU A 728 4.77 13.98 16.54
N GLU A 729 5.89 13.27 16.34
CA GLU A 729 6.90 13.01 17.38
C GLU A 729 7.48 14.30 17.96
N ASN A 730 7.83 15.27 17.10
CA ASN A 730 8.30 16.59 17.55
C ASN A 730 7.23 17.40 18.29
N MET A 731 5.96 17.03 18.16
CA MET A 731 4.82 17.65 18.84
C MET A 731 4.37 16.85 20.08
N ASP A 732 5.14 15.85 20.51
CA ASP A 732 4.84 14.99 21.66
C ASP A 732 3.53 14.18 21.49
N MET A 733 3.23 13.77 20.24
CA MET A 733 2.08 12.93 19.89
C MET A 733 2.50 11.61 19.20
N PRO A 734 3.41 10.80 19.79
CA PRO A 734 3.96 9.60 19.14
C PRO A 734 2.96 8.45 18.98
N ASP A 735 1.87 8.45 19.76
CA ASP A 735 0.89 7.37 19.80
C ASP A 735 -0.11 7.40 18.62
N ILE A 736 -0.13 8.50 17.85
CA ILE A 736 -0.91 8.58 16.62
C ILE A 736 -0.30 7.65 15.58
N LYS A 737 -1.07 6.65 15.17
CA LYS A 737 -0.62 5.72 14.14
C LYS A 737 -0.65 6.39 12.78
N VAL A 738 0.49 6.42 12.09
CA VAL A 738 0.60 6.84 10.68
C VAL A 738 1.16 5.68 9.85
N GLY A 739 0.55 5.38 8.71
CA GLY A 739 0.96 4.24 7.89
C GLY A 739 0.23 4.12 6.55
N SER A 740 0.62 3.11 5.77
CA SER A 740 -0.10 2.76 4.52
C SER A 740 -1.37 1.97 4.80
N VAL A 741 -2.21 1.78 3.78
CA VAL A 741 -3.46 1.02 3.89
C VAL A 741 -3.19 -0.41 4.39
N GLU A 742 -2.13 -1.05 3.89
CA GLU A 742 -1.70 -2.39 4.29
C GLU A 742 -1.40 -2.46 5.80
N GLN A 743 -0.78 -1.42 6.37
CA GLN A 743 -0.44 -1.38 7.80
C GLN A 743 -1.66 -1.16 8.71
N PHE A 744 -2.80 -0.73 8.14
CA PHE A 744 -4.06 -0.52 8.83
C PHE A 744 -5.05 -1.67 8.64
N GLN A 745 -4.73 -2.66 7.82
CA GLN A 745 -5.60 -3.80 7.62
C GLN A 745 -5.79 -4.59 8.93
N GLY A 746 -7.03 -5.02 9.20
CA GLY A 746 -7.43 -5.64 10.47
C GLY A 746 -7.48 -4.69 11.68
N GLN A 747 -7.10 -3.42 11.52
CA GLN A 747 -7.14 -2.41 12.60
C GLN A 747 -8.27 -1.42 12.38
N GLU A 748 -8.58 -0.64 13.42
CA GLU A 748 -9.65 0.34 13.42
C GLU A 748 -9.29 1.49 14.38
N LYS A 749 -9.82 2.68 14.12
CA LYS A 749 -9.62 3.89 14.94
C LYS A 749 -10.91 4.69 15.01
N LYS A 750 -11.11 5.45 16.10
CA LYS A 750 -12.27 6.35 16.22
C LYS A 750 -12.30 7.36 15.07
N VAL A 751 -11.14 7.95 14.77
CA VAL A 751 -10.97 8.88 13.65
C VAL A 751 -9.89 8.36 12.70
N ILE A 752 -10.20 8.36 11.40
CA ILE A 752 -9.23 8.10 10.33
C ILE A 752 -9.11 9.32 9.45
N ILE A 753 -7.87 9.74 9.20
CA ILE A 753 -7.53 10.79 8.24
C ILE A 753 -6.79 10.16 7.06
N VAL A 754 -7.28 10.34 5.84
CA VAL A 754 -6.65 9.85 4.62
C VAL A 754 -5.96 11.00 3.88
N SER A 755 -4.64 10.94 3.69
CA SER A 755 -3.85 11.90 2.90
C SER A 755 -3.47 11.31 1.56
N THR A 756 -3.95 11.94 0.47
CA THR A 756 -3.85 11.42 -0.91
C THR A 756 -2.56 11.82 -1.62
N VAL A 757 -1.93 12.90 -1.17
CA VAL A 757 -0.64 13.47 -1.54
C VAL A 757 -0.56 14.07 -2.94
N ARG A 758 -1.04 13.38 -3.97
CA ARG A 758 -0.83 13.80 -5.37
C ARG A 758 -1.61 15.07 -5.68
N SER A 759 -0.94 16.03 -6.30
CA SER A 759 -1.53 17.31 -6.72
C SER A 759 -1.11 17.73 -8.14
N THR A 760 -0.31 16.93 -8.85
CA THR A 760 0.20 17.22 -10.21
C THR A 760 -0.14 16.12 -11.23
N ILE A 761 -0.44 16.51 -12.48
CA ILE A 761 -0.75 15.62 -13.62
C ILE A 761 0.40 15.68 -14.62
N LYS A 762 1.21 14.64 -14.74
CA LYS A 762 2.21 14.61 -15.81
C LYS A 762 1.54 14.20 -17.13
N HIS A 763 1.73 14.98 -18.20
CA HIS A 763 1.12 14.76 -19.52
C HIS A 763 1.72 13.60 -20.33
N ASN A 764 2.25 12.55 -19.69
CA ASN A 764 2.62 11.34 -20.40
C ASN A 764 1.39 10.43 -20.55
N ASP A 765 1.21 9.77 -21.70
CA ASP A 765 0.09 8.83 -21.92
C ASP A 765 0.03 7.72 -20.86
N PHE A 766 1.20 7.36 -20.30
CA PHE A 766 1.32 6.41 -19.19
C PHE A 766 0.85 6.97 -17.83
N ASP A 767 0.99 8.28 -17.62
CA ASP A 767 0.54 8.97 -16.41
C ASP A 767 -0.95 9.37 -16.50
N ARG A 768 -1.52 9.58 -17.71
CA ARG A 768 -2.97 9.86 -17.90
C ARG A 768 -3.87 8.77 -17.30
N VAL A 769 -3.48 7.50 -17.43
CA VAL A 769 -4.23 6.33 -16.93
C VAL A 769 -3.86 5.98 -15.48
N HIS A 770 -2.69 6.40 -15.00
CA HIS A 770 -2.16 6.01 -13.69
C HIS A 770 -1.83 7.20 -12.76
N CYS A 771 -2.46 8.37 -12.94
CA CYS A 771 -2.22 9.60 -12.16
C CYS A 771 -2.18 9.34 -10.64
N LEU A 772 -3.09 8.49 -10.18
CA LEU A 772 -3.33 8.13 -8.79
C LEU A 772 -2.48 6.93 -8.32
N GLY A 773 -1.85 6.21 -9.24
CA GLY A 773 -1.00 5.05 -8.97
C GLY A 773 -1.72 4.01 -8.10
N PHE A 774 -1.28 3.84 -6.87
CA PHE A 774 -1.89 2.90 -5.91
C PHE A 774 -3.28 3.31 -5.40
N LEU A 775 -3.70 4.57 -5.60
CA LEU A 775 -4.99 5.08 -5.10
C LEU A 775 -6.14 4.58 -5.99
N SER A 776 -5.85 4.16 -7.22
CA SER A 776 -6.83 3.59 -8.14
C SER A 776 -7.15 2.12 -7.87
N ASN A 777 -6.60 1.53 -6.80
CA ASN A 777 -6.92 0.16 -6.43
C ASN A 777 -8.22 0.15 -5.61
N PRO A 778 -9.31 -0.48 -6.09
CA PRO A 778 -10.61 -0.47 -5.43
C PRO A 778 -10.57 -1.10 -4.02
N ARG A 779 -9.78 -2.16 -3.84
CA ARG A 779 -9.63 -2.84 -2.54
C ARG A 779 -8.92 -1.97 -1.52
N ARG A 780 -7.92 -1.16 -1.94
CA ARG A 780 -7.26 -0.16 -1.08
C ARG A 780 -8.24 0.93 -0.66
N PHE A 781 -9.06 1.42 -1.59
CA PHE A 781 -10.12 2.38 -1.28
C PHE A 781 -11.07 1.81 -0.22
N ASN A 782 -11.62 0.61 -0.45
CA ASN A 782 -12.52 -0.07 0.48
C ASN A 782 -11.90 -0.20 1.88
N VAL A 783 -10.67 -0.71 1.98
CA VAL A 783 -10.00 -0.83 3.28
C VAL A 783 -9.81 0.53 3.93
N ALA A 784 -9.31 1.55 3.22
CA ALA A 784 -9.00 2.86 3.78
C ALA A 784 -10.22 3.52 4.42
N ILE A 785 -11.37 3.53 3.74
CA ILE A 785 -12.58 4.21 4.25
C ILE A 785 -13.29 3.41 5.35
N THR A 786 -13.11 2.09 5.39
CA THR A 786 -13.75 1.20 6.39
C THR A 786 -12.92 1.00 7.67
N ARG A 787 -11.83 1.76 7.86
CA ARG A 787 -11.05 1.77 9.11
C ARG A 787 -11.63 2.70 10.18
N ALA A 788 -12.47 3.65 9.77
CA ALA A 788 -13.05 4.67 10.64
C ALA A 788 -14.25 4.13 11.42
N ILE A 789 -14.24 4.30 12.75
CA ILE A 789 -15.34 3.90 13.63
C ILE A 789 -16.39 5.02 13.75
N SER A 790 -15.95 6.28 13.86
CA SER A 790 -16.83 7.43 14.13
C SER A 790 -16.68 8.61 13.16
N LEU A 791 -15.48 8.87 12.64
CA LEU A 791 -15.23 9.99 11.72
C LEU A 791 -14.16 9.63 10.68
N LEU A 792 -14.48 9.86 9.41
CA LEU A 792 -13.55 9.75 8.28
C LEU A 792 -13.26 11.15 7.72
N ILE A 793 -11.99 11.51 7.60
CA ILE A 793 -11.55 12.77 6.98
C ILE A 793 -10.63 12.43 5.82
N VAL A 794 -10.88 13.00 4.64
CA VAL A 794 -10.01 12.85 3.47
C VAL A 794 -9.41 14.21 3.15
N THR A 795 -8.08 14.28 3.05
CA THR A 795 -7.34 15.47 2.61
C THR A 795 -6.70 15.17 1.25
N GLY A 796 -7.09 15.90 0.22
CA GLY A 796 -6.62 15.62 -1.14
C GLY A 796 -6.96 16.69 -2.15
N ASN A 797 -6.28 16.66 -3.31
CA ASN A 797 -6.62 17.54 -4.43
C ASN A 797 -7.86 16.98 -5.16
N PRO A 798 -9.03 17.68 -5.12
CA PRO A 798 -10.27 17.17 -5.71
C PRO A 798 -10.19 17.03 -7.23
N HIS A 799 -9.41 17.87 -7.93
CA HIS A 799 -9.22 17.81 -9.38
C HIS A 799 -8.37 16.61 -9.84
N ILE A 800 -7.59 16.02 -8.93
CA ILE A 800 -6.81 14.80 -9.21
C ILE A 800 -7.59 13.57 -8.80
N ILE A 801 -8.22 13.62 -7.62
CA ILE A 801 -8.89 12.45 -7.05
C ILE A 801 -10.18 12.08 -7.78
N SER A 802 -10.87 13.07 -8.38
CA SER A 802 -12.09 12.85 -9.17
C SER A 802 -11.87 12.02 -10.43
N LYS A 803 -10.61 11.80 -10.83
CA LYS A 803 -10.25 10.95 -11.97
C LYS A 803 -10.38 9.47 -11.69
N ASP A 804 -10.42 9.06 -10.43
CA ASP A 804 -10.74 7.68 -10.05
C ASP A 804 -12.22 7.56 -9.70
N GLU A 805 -12.86 6.52 -10.21
CA GLU A 805 -14.30 6.29 -10.08
C GLU A 805 -14.77 6.24 -8.61
N TYR A 806 -14.04 5.52 -7.76
CA TYR A 806 -14.43 5.28 -6.36
C TYR A 806 -14.22 6.54 -5.51
N TRP A 807 -13.07 7.20 -5.69
CA TRP A 807 -12.80 8.47 -5.02
C TRP A 807 -13.72 9.60 -5.50
N ASN A 808 -14.09 9.62 -6.78
CA ASN A 808 -15.06 10.56 -7.34
C ASN A 808 -16.43 10.38 -6.66
N LYS A 809 -16.90 9.13 -6.53
CA LYS A 809 -18.14 8.83 -5.80
C LYS A 809 -18.08 9.29 -4.34
N LEU A 810 -16.95 9.09 -3.64
CA LEU A 810 -16.77 9.59 -2.27
C LEU A 810 -16.75 11.13 -2.19
N LEU A 811 -16.06 11.80 -3.11
CA LEU A 811 -15.99 13.25 -3.18
C LEU A 811 -17.39 13.85 -3.34
N TRP A 812 -18.15 13.39 -4.35
CA TRP A 812 -19.50 13.90 -4.59
C TRP A 812 -20.47 13.49 -3.49
N HIS A 813 -20.31 12.31 -2.88
CA HIS A 813 -21.08 11.93 -1.69
C HIS A 813 -20.87 12.91 -0.54
N CYS A 814 -19.65 13.42 -0.34
CA CYS A 814 -19.39 14.48 0.64
C CYS A 814 -20.01 15.84 0.23
N VAL A 815 -19.94 16.20 -1.05
CA VAL A 815 -20.49 17.46 -1.56
C VAL A 815 -22.02 17.49 -1.45
N ASP A 816 -22.69 16.40 -1.85
CA ASP A 816 -24.15 16.27 -1.83
C ASP A 816 -24.72 16.30 -0.38
N HIS A 817 -23.88 16.08 0.63
CA HIS A 817 -24.22 16.15 2.07
C HIS A 817 -23.64 17.39 2.79
N ASP A 818 -23.23 18.43 2.06
CA ASP A 818 -22.65 19.66 2.61
C ASP A 818 -21.42 19.40 3.52
N SER A 819 -20.60 18.41 3.18
CA SER A 819 -19.44 17.97 3.95
C SER A 819 -18.14 18.03 3.14
N TYR A 820 -18.00 19.12 2.41
CA TYR A 820 -16.80 19.50 1.67
C TYR A 820 -16.27 20.84 2.18
N GLN A 821 -14.95 20.97 2.28
CA GLN A 821 -14.23 22.22 2.58
C GLN A 821 -12.95 22.31 1.76
N GLY A 822 -12.39 23.51 1.58
CA GLY A 822 -11.08 23.70 0.95
C GLY A 822 -11.16 24.41 -0.40
N CYS A 823 -10.34 23.99 -1.37
CA CYS A 823 -10.26 24.63 -2.68
C CYS A 823 -11.55 24.47 -3.52
N ALA A 824 -11.56 25.01 -4.74
CA ALA A 824 -12.68 24.82 -5.66
C ALA A 824 -12.87 23.33 -6.02
N LEU A 825 -14.10 22.97 -6.37
CA LEU A 825 -14.44 21.64 -6.89
C LEU A 825 -14.20 21.59 -8.40
N PRO A 826 -13.83 20.43 -8.98
CA PRO A 826 -13.83 20.24 -10.43
C PRO A 826 -15.26 20.29 -10.99
N GLU A 827 -15.38 20.55 -12.30
CA GLU A 827 -16.65 20.40 -12.99
C GLU A 827 -17.23 18.99 -12.79
N LYS A 828 -18.54 18.94 -12.50
CA LYS A 828 -19.26 17.67 -12.35
C LYS A 828 -19.49 17.10 -13.73
N SER A 829 -18.63 16.18 -14.16
CA SER A 829 -18.84 15.41 -15.39
C SER A 829 -20.18 14.67 -15.29
N LEU A 830 -21.18 15.09 -16.07
CA LEU A 830 -22.52 14.48 -16.10
C LEU A 830 -22.60 13.23 -16.99
N GLU A 831 -21.51 12.86 -17.67
CA GLU A 831 -21.50 11.64 -18.48
C GLU A 831 -21.54 10.40 -17.58
N PRO A 832 -22.49 9.46 -17.79
CA PRO A 832 -22.41 8.17 -17.15
C PRO A 832 -21.09 7.52 -17.54
N VAL A 833 -20.25 7.22 -16.55
CA VAL A 833 -18.98 6.51 -16.72
C VAL A 833 -19.24 5.01 -17.00
N ASP A 834 -20.19 4.72 -17.89
CA ASP A 834 -20.48 3.36 -18.39
C ASP A 834 -19.68 3.05 -19.67
N ASN A 835 -18.91 4.02 -20.20
CA ASN A 835 -18.18 3.90 -21.46
C ASN A 835 -16.65 3.71 -21.31
N TYR A 836 -16.16 3.43 -20.11
CA TYR A 836 -14.92 2.66 -19.98
C TYR A 836 -15.33 1.20 -19.82
N PRO A 837 -14.81 0.26 -20.63
CA PRO A 837 -15.16 -1.13 -20.45
C PRO A 837 -14.84 -1.49 -19.00
N ALA A 838 -15.81 -2.13 -18.33
CA ALA A 838 -15.55 -2.87 -17.12
C ALA A 838 -14.23 -3.62 -17.27
N TYR A 839 -13.48 -3.76 -16.17
CA TYR A 839 -12.36 -4.69 -16.08
C TYR A 839 -12.86 -6.14 -16.34
N GLU A 840 -13.20 -6.43 -17.58
CA GLU A 840 -13.27 -7.75 -18.17
C GLU A 840 -11.91 -7.98 -18.83
N ASP A 841 -11.26 -9.05 -18.40
CA ASP A 841 -10.05 -9.60 -19.00
C ASP A 841 -10.18 -9.71 -20.53
N ARG A 842 -9.72 -8.69 -21.28
CA ARG A 842 -9.56 -8.80 -22.73
C ARG A 842 -8.10 -9.05 -23.07
N ILE A 843 -7.82 -10.35 -23.13
CA ILE A 843 -6.71 -10.97 -23.85
C ILE A 843 -6.79 -10.52 -25.32
N ASN A 844 -5.90 -9.63 -25.76
CA ASN A 844 -5.69 -9.39 -27.18
C ASN A 844 -4.51 -10.24 -27.67
N TYR A 845 -4.87 -11.34 -28.34
CA TYR A 845 -4.03 -12.05 -29.29
C TYR A 845 -3.86 -11.16 -30.54
N ASP A 846 -2.71 -10.51 -30.69
CA ASP A 846 -2.27 -10.03 -32.00
C ASP A 846 -1.12 -10.92 -32.49
N GLY A 847 -1.52 -11.96 -33.22
CA GLY A 847 -0.63 -12.83 -33.97
C GLY A 847 -0.28 -12.19 -35.31
N GLU A 848 0.87 -11.54 -35.39
CA GLU A 848 1.53 -11.28 -36.67
C GLU A 848 2.45 -12.47 -37.00
N GLN A 849 2.03 -13.27 -37.98
CA GLN A 849 2.90 -14.24 -38.65
C GLN A 849 3.90 -13.50 -39.55
N PRO A 850 5.19 -13.89 -39.53
CA PRO A 850 6.04 -13.77 -40.71
C PRO A 850 6.33 -15.15 -41.31
N SER A 851 5.77 -15.31 -42.51
CA SER A 851 6.30 -16.02 -43.68
C SER A 851 7.59 -16.85 -43.53
N SER A 852 7.45 -18.09 -44.00
CA SER A 852 8.47 -19.06 -44.40
C SER A 852 9.58 -18.52 -45.32
N SER A 853 10.83 -18.85 -45.02
CA SER A 853 11.84 -19.32 -46.01
C SER A 853 13.17 -19.66 -45.33
N GLY A 854 13.74 -20.82 -45.62
CA GLY A 854 15.19 -21.06 -45.47
C GLY A 854 15.58 -22.39 -44.84
N GLU A 855 15.69 -23.43 -45.67
CA GLU A 855 16.38 -24.69 -45.36
C GLU A 855 17.90 -24.48 -45.15
N ALA A 856 18.46 -25.11 -44.12
CA ALA A 856 19.80 -25.71 -44.04
C ALA A 856 19.88 -26.40 -42.66
N GLY A 857 20.16 -27.70 -42.50
CA GLY A 857 21.20 -28.47 -43.15
C GLY A 857 22.30 -28.76 -42.12
N TRP A 858 22.12 -29.85 -41.36
CA TRP A 858 23.07 -30.71 -40.63
C TRP A 858 24.48 -30.18 -40.30
N ASP A 859 24.90 -30.32 -39.02
CA ASP A 859 26.07 -31.15 -38.66
C ASP A 859 26.29 -31.25 -37.14
N HIS A 860 26.40 -32.49 -36.65
CA HIS A 860 27.01 -32.84 -35.37
C HIS A 860 28.54 -32.87 -35.51
N PRO A 861 29.29 -32.58 -34.44
CA PRO A 861 30.14 -33.67 -33.94
C PRO A 861 30.35 -33.68 -32.41
N GLY A 862 30.56 -34.90 -31.91
CA GLY A 862 31.76 -35.16 -31.10
C GLY A 862 31.60 -35.24 -29.59
N SER A 863 31.31 -36.45 -29.11
CA SER A 863 31.54 -36.93 -27.75
C SER A 863 33.01 -36.78 -27.32
N SER A 864 33.26 -36.31 -26.10
CA SER A 864 34.45 -36.69 -25.33
C SER A 864 34.09 -36.88 -23.85
N GLN A 865 34.36 -38.09 -23.37
CA GLN A 865 34.31 -38.47 -21.96
C GLN A 865 35.51 -37.86 -21.23
N ALA A 866 35.28 -37.32 -20.03
CA ALA A 866 36.34 -37.08 -19.06
C ALA A 866 35.82 -37.35 -17.64
N GLU A 867 36.70 -37.93 -16.84
CA GLU A 867 36.48 -38.76 -15.67
C GLU A 867 35.95 -38.03 -14.44
N ILE A 868 35.23 -38.78 -13.60
CA ILE A 868 34.67 -38.39 -12.30
C ILE A 868 35.76 -38.59 -11.23
N PRO A 869 36.12 -37.57 -10.42
CA PRO A 869 36.83 -37.79 -9.17
C PRO A 869 35.85 -37.95 -8.01
N GLU A 870 36.01 -39.02 -7.23
CA GLU A 870 35.33 -39.22 -5.94
C GLU A 870 35.70 -38.11 -4.93
N PRO A 871 34.75 -37.60 -4.13
CA PRO A 871 35.06 -36.62 -3.09
C PRO A 871 35.53 -37.29 -1.79
N VAL A 872 36.62 -36.72 -1.28
CA VAL A 872 37.26 -36.98 0.01
C VAL A 872 36.28 -36.73 1.16
N THR A 873 36.25 -37.67 2.11
CA THR A 873 35.52 -37.62 3.38
C THR A 873 36.25 -36.73 4.38
N ASP A 874 35.60 -35.68 4.89
CA ASP A 874 35.99 -35.04 6.15
C ASP A 874 34.74 -34.70 6.99
N GLU A 875 34.72 -35.20 8.23
CA GLU A 875 33.54 -35.43 9.08
C GLU A 875 33.24 -34.25 10.05
N ALA A 876 33.19 -33.01 9.56
CA ALA A 876 32.88 -31.84 10.42
C ALA A 876 31.85 -30.83 9.85
N GLU A 877 31.15 -31.17 8.76
CA GLU A 877 30.15 -30.29 8.10
C GLU A 877 28.70 -30.83 8.16
N TRP A 878 28.11 -31.09 9.33
CA TRP A 878 26.84 -31.88 9.31
C TRP A 878 25.83 -31.53 10.42
N SER A 879 25.09 -30.41 10.32
CA SER A 879 23.82 -30.28 11.07
C SER A 879 22.89 -29.14 10.64
N ASP A 880 22.62 -28.95 9.35
CA ASP A 880 21.45 -28.22 8.87
C ASP A 880 21.00 -28.77 7.54
N GLY A 881 19.70 -28.90 7.30
CA GLY A 881 19.15 -29.34 6.01
C GLY A 881 19.40 -28.36 4.86
N TRP A 882 20.68 -28.13 4.54
CA TRP A 882 21.26 -27.38 3.44
C TRP A 882 22.47 -28.14 2.85
N ARG A 883 22.34 -29.44 2.59
CA ARG A 883 22.82 -30.05 1.35
C ARG A 883 21.68 -30.81 0.72
#